data_AF-A0A8H4P086-F1
#
_entry.id   AF-A0A8H4P086-F1
#
_cell.length_a   1.000
_cell.length_b   1.000
_cell.length_c   1.000
_cell.angle_alpha   90.00
_cell.angle_beta   90.00
_cell.angle_gamma   90.00
#
_symmetry.space_group_name_H-M   'P 1'
#
loop_
_entity.id
_entity.type
_entity.pdbx_description
1 polymer ?
#
loop_
_entity_poly.entity_id
_entity_poly.type
_entity_poly.pdbx_seq_one_letter_code
_entity_poly.pdbx_strand_id
1 'polypeptide(L)'
;MSSRSITITKRNNAPIHLKQSPLQRFEDSQPTHQSAYNADEGTTNCRKKLAYHLVTLWLFTKSDMPTSTGINTTFAIAGILAGPGYISNADINWADMGKGILLALYFTWHLTLCFNLGNQRQPQSVIEDGVNKAWRPIPAGRISPELTLKLQLVSITSLLILCYTTLGAWQETSFYLFCTWLYNERAWGDKSWWQRALMNACGITTNRVATLRVLVIATLANSDVKFEFTNKAIGWFLMLASLVFTTIQVQDLRDQEGDKLIDRQTFPLILGDVPTRWITAAAVMIWSLVCPLYWGLSIVGCAVPIVVGALVSAHMLICRTRERDQTSFRLVAVWWVALYFIPLMKAQGLKRKKSGPKGPRKRTKEAILQAQRSSKHTRNGSNGSNAEAELQLPIPQFQGDPPAQLHASPNSLGSPLNHLDIGSAQHDNRIPISSFSYYLNIYNDCLYVVWPVIDHETLLVRLHDPDNKIAYALAASICSATRAQLRLSSGGAGPSTYQMACEAEQTRLMLDYPKQHIIEGLLTCFFLHVFYSNTCRITKSTLLLREAIAYAHILGLHQDLFYADLDHDTTQYHLRIAWILFITDRAHSLQHDLPPTFKLSPTLPELKPQQDAGLGHPLPLCDNEVQRADIVVTDSWLRVVLWKAAIPHIDANTDPNDQSLSVSFPMSVARDLLAKLTTLSSCALETHGPGMMSKLFEVANSVADVIICAPDLADVDSAHVGPRDVLCALSSLIASLRTTGNPALLTLLREKMMACALDQAGPGRLLQITDVPDGDLRNEDMSLVN
;
A
#
# COMPACT_ATOMS: atom_id res chain seq x y z
N MET A 1 54.17 6.83 29.65
CA MET A 1 55.25 7.34 28.79
C MET A 1 55.01 6.87 27.37
N SER A 2 55.19 7.77 26.40
CA SER A 2 55.15 7.60 24.94
C SER A 2 53.78 7.41 24.28
N SER A 3 53.25 8.56 23.84
CA SER A 3 52.25 8.71 22.79
C SER A 3 52.89 8.46 21.42
N ARG A 4 52.22 7.73 20.52
CA ARG A 4 52.49 7.78 19.07
C ARG A 4 51.18 7.82 18.29
N SER A 5 50.83 9.02 17.87
CA SER A 5 49.96 9.29 16.71
C SER A 5 50.69 8.86 15.44
N ILE A 6 50.00 8.23 14.48
CA ILE A 6 50.23 8.36 13.02
C ILE A 6 48.94 8.00 12.26
N THR A 7 48.69 8.88 11.31
CA THR A 7 47.57 9.08 10.38
C THR A 7 47.25 7.91 9.44
N ILE A 8 45.95 7.86 9.10
CA ILE A 8 45.26 7.00 8.14
C ILE A 8 45.81 7.12 6.72
N THR A 9 46.13 5.98 6.10
CA THR A 9 46.21 5.83 4.63
C THR A 9 45.26 4.73 4.18
N LYS A 10 44.24 5.11 3.40
CA LYS A 10 43.35 4.21 2.65
C LYS A 10 44.17 3.26 1.77
N ARG A 11 43.95 1.94 1.88
CA ARG A 11 43.98 1.03 0.71
C ARG A 11 43.34 -0.34 0.97
N ASN A 12 42.28 -0.57 0.20
CA ASN A 12 41.82 -1.79 -0.47
C ASN A 12 42.13 -3.18 0.11
N ASN A 13 41.02 -3.89 0.32
CA ASN A 13 40.78 -5.33 0.34
C ASN A 13 41.77 -6.19 -0.47
N ALA A 14 42.34 -7.19 0.21
CA ALA A 14 42.59 -8.52 -0.32
C ALA A 14 42.53 -9.55 0.85
N PRO A 15 41.95 -10.75 0.66
CA PRO A 15 41.85 -11.74 1.71
C PRO A 15 43.13 -12.58 1.77
N ILE A 16 43.67 -12.82 2.96
CA ILE A 16 44.80 -13.74 3.15
C ILE A 16 44.38 -14.84 4.12
N HIS A 17 44.45 -16.06 3.61
CA HIS A 17 44.19 -17.35 4.25
C HIS A 17 44.96 -17.53 5.58
N LEU A 18 44.26 -18.10 6.57
CA LEU A 18 44.87 -18.65 7.79
C LEU A 18 45.88 -19.76 7.45
N LYS A 19 47.10 -19.62 7.96
CA LYS A 19 48.06 -20.72 8.13
C LYS A 19 47.56 -21.67 9.22
N GLN A 20 47.39 -22.94 8.88
CA GLN A 20 47.39 -24.03 9.84
C GLN A 20 48.84 -24.37 10.24
N SER A 21 49.05 -24.65 11.52
CA SER A 21 50.30 -25.09 12.12
C SER A 21 50.58 -26.58 11.88
N PRO A 22 51.86 -27.02 11.94
CA PRO A 22 52.33 -28.25 11.31
C PRO A 22 52.41 -29.41 12.31
N LEU A 23 51.87 -30.57 11.96
CA LEU A 23 52.32 -31.89 12.44
C LEU A 23 51.56 -32.98 11.69
N GLN A 24 52.05 -33.33 10.50
CA GLN A 24 52.03 -34.70 9.97
C GLN A 24 52.72 -34.69 8.61
N ARG A 25 53.98 -35.10 8.61
CA ARG A 25 54.71 -35.55 7.44
C ARG A 25 55.03 -37.01 7.72
N PHE A 26 54.59 -37.88 6.82
CA PHE A 26 54.88 -39.31 6.63
C PHE A 26 53.56 -40.06 6.39
N GLU A 27 53.11 -40.08 5.13
CA GLU A 27 53.15 -41.29 4.31
C GLU A 27 52.75 -40.94 2.87
N ASP A 28 53.58 -41.40 1.95
CA ASP A 28 53.47 -41.21 0.51
C ASP A 28 52.37 -42.10 -0.11
N SER A 29 51.85 -41.61 -1.24
CA SER A 29 51.40 -42.38 -2.40
C SER A 29 50.04 -43.11 -2.38
N GLN A 30 48.97 -42.43 -2.82
CA GLN A 30 48.02 -42.94 -3.83
C GLN A 30 47.36 -41.80 -4.61
N PRO A 31 47.24 -41.87 -5.97
CA PRO A 31 46.56 -40.87 -6.76
C PRO A 31 45.04 -41.16 -6.90
N THR A 32 44.28 -40.08 -7.14
CA THR A 32 42.97 -40.02 -7.81
C THR A 32 41.76 -40.69 -7.14
N HIS A 33 40.97 -39.90 -6.37
CA HIS A 33 39.49 -40.00 -6.33
C HIS A 33 38.80 -38.76 -5.69
N GLN A 34 39.50 -37.97 -4.86
CA GLN A 34 38.92 -36.81 -4.15
C GLN A 34 38.80 -35.51 -4.96
N SER A 35 39.60 -35.32 -6.01
CA SER A 35 39.56 -34.11 -6.85
C SER A 35 38.29 -34.02 -7.70
N ALA A 36 37.81 -35.15 -8.21
CA ALA A 36 36.54 -35.22 -8.95
C ALA A 36 35.34 -34.99 -8.02
N TYR A 37 35.36 -35.54 -6.80
CA TYR A 37 34.26 -35.41 -5.83
C TYR A 37 34.07 -33.97 -5.35
N ASN A 38 35.16 -33.25 -5.01
CA ASN A 38 35.10 -31.85 -4.57
C ASN A 38 34.73 -30.88 -5.72
N ALA A 39 35.14 -31.18 -6.96
CA ALA A 39 34.74 -30.42 -8.13
C ALA A 39 33.25 -30.65 -8.46
N ASP A 40 32.76 -31.88 -8.33
CA ASP A 40 31.34 -32.19 -8.51
C ASP A 40 30.48 -31.57 -7.40
N GLU A 41 30.96 -31.53 -6.15
CA GLU A 41 30.24 -30.93 -5.02
C GLU A 41 30.14 -29.40 -5.16
N GLY A 42 31.23 -28.73 -5.55
CA GLY A 42 31.25 -27.30 -5.84
C GLY A 42 30.38 -26.91 -7.05
N THR A 43 30.42 -27.72 -8.11
CA THR A 43 29.58 -27.54 -9.30
C THR A 43 28.10 -27.78 -8.98
N THR A 44 27.80 -28.79 -8.16
CA THR A 44 26.44 -29.10 -7.69
C THR A 44 25.91 -27.99 -6.79
N ASN A 45 26.74 -27.39 -5.93
CA ASN A 45 26.35 -26.26 -5.08
C ASN A 45 26.10 -24.98 -5.90
N CYS A 46 26.91 -24.70 -6.92
CA CYS A 46 26.68 -23.59 -7.85
C CYS A 46 25.38 -23.77 -8.66
N ARG A 47 25.13 -24.99 -9.18
CA ARG A 47 23.88 -25.33 -9.88
C ARG A 47 22.65 -25.17 -9.00
N LYS A 48 22.73 -25.60 -7.72
CA LYS A 48 21.65 -25.42 -6.74
C LYS A 48 21.36 -23.94 -6.46
N LYS A 49 22.40 -23.11 -6.29
CA LYS A 49 22.25 -21.65 -6.12
C LYS A 49 21.66 -20.98 -7.36
N LEU A 50 22.15 -21.32 -8.55
CA LEU A 50 21.60 -20.80 -9.80
C LEU A 50 20.13 -21.19 -9.98
N ALA A 51 19.79 -22.46 -9.74
CA ALA A 51 18.41 -22.94 -9.79
C ALA A 51 17.52 -22.19 -8.79
N TYR A 52 17.99 -21.94 -7.58
CA TYR A 52 17.28 -21.15 -6.58
C TYR A 52 16.93 -19.75 -7.09
N HIS A 53 17.90 -19.05 -7.68
CA HIS A 53 17.69 -17.69 -8.22
C HIS A 53 16.79 -17.68 -9.46
N LEU A 54 16.92 -18.66 -10.36
CA LEU A 54 16.03 -18.81 -11.52
C LEU A 54 14.58 -19.05 -11.10
N VAL A 55 14.36 -19.90 -10.09
CA VAL A 55 13.03 -20.11 -9.50
C VAL A 55 12.50 -18.81 -8.90
N THR A 56 13.34 -18.06 -8.17
CA THR A 56 12.94 -16.76 -7.60
C THR A 56 12.52 -15.77 -8.69
N LEU A 57 13.25 -15.66 -9.81
CA LEU A 57 12.88 -14.81 -10.95
C LEU A 57 11.57 -15.26 -11.61
N TRP A 58 11.37 -16.57 -11.77
CA TRP A 58 10.12 -17.11 -12.31
C TRP A 58 8.94 -16.80 -11.38
N LEU A 59 9.11 -16.96 -10.07
CA LEU A 59 8.06 -16.66 -9.08
C LEU A 59 7.62 -15.20 -9.10
N PHE A 60 8.51 -14.24 -9.42
CA PHE A 60 8.09 -12.84 -9.60
C PHE A 60 7.07 -12.67 -10.72
N THR A 61 7.13 -13.48 -11.79
CA THR A 61 6.33 -13.29 -13.02
C THR A 61 5.29 -14.38 -13.26
N LYS A 62 5.28 -15.45 -12.46
CA LYS A 62 4.46 -16.66 -12.63
C LYS A 62 2.98 -16.37 -12.91
N SER A 63 2.34 -15.50 -12.13
CA SER A 63 0.91 -15.20 -12.28
C SER A 63 0.60 -14.43 -13.56
N ASP A 64 1.57 -13.65 -14.06
CA ASP A 64 1.35 -12.64 -15.09
C ASP A 64 1.84 -13.10 -16.46
N MET A 65 2.53 -14.25 -16.54
CA MET A 65 3.00 -14.81 -17.81
C MET A 65 1.86 -14.99 -18.85
N PRO A 66 0.72 -15.64 -18.54
CA PRO A 66 -0.35 -15.77 -19.51
C PRO A 66 -1.04 -14.43 -19.83
N THR A 67 -1.21 -13.56 -18.82
CA THR A 67 -2.05 -12.36 -18.89
C THR A 67 -1.30 -11.10 -19.34
N SER A 68 0.03 -11.12 -19.34
CA SER A 68 0.89 -10.06 -19.85
C SER A 68 1.69 -10.57 -21.05
N THR A 69 2.69 -11.44 -20.83
CA THR A 69 3.61 -11.93 -21.87
C THR A 69 2.86 -12.53 -23.06
N GLY A 70 1.97 -13.51 -22.80
CA GLY A 70 1.21 -14.17 -23.86
C GLY A 70 0.30 -13.21 -24.65
N ILE A 71 -0.42 -12.33 -23.97
CA ILE A 71 -1.36 -11.39 -24.59
C ILE A 71 -0.65 -10.34 -25.44
N ASN A 72 0.46 -9.78 -24.95
CA ASN A 72 1.22 -8.75 -25.65
C ASN A 72 1.93 -9.31 -26.89
N THR A 73 2.51 -10.52 -26.79
CA THR A 73 3.07 -11.20 -27.96
C THR A 73 1.99 -11.57 -28.98
N THR A 74 0.82 -12.02 -28.53
CA THR A 74 -0.32 -12.32 -29.44
C THR A 74 -0.78 -11.07 -30.18
N PHE A 75 -0.87 -9.93 -29.49
CA PHE A 75 -1.17 -8.64 -30.12
C PHE A 75 -0.15 -8.28 -31.22
N ALA A 76 1.15 -8.45 -30.92
CA ALA A 76 2.21 -8.17 -31.88
C ALA A 76 2.11 -9.05 -33.13
N ILE A 77 1.89 -10.36 -32.96
CA ILE A 77 1.69 -11.30 -34.07
C ILE A 77 0.47 -10.90 -34.91
N ALA A 78 -0.67 -10.62 -34.26
CA ALA A 78 -1.88 -10.19 -34.96
C ALA A 78 -1.65 -8.88 -35.75
N GLY A 79 -0.88 -7.95 -35.19
CA GLY A 79 -0.51 -6.69 -35.84
C GLY A 79 0.34 -6.88 -37.11
N ILE A 80 1.36 -7.75 -37.06
CA ILE A 80 2.16 -8.07 -38.26
C ILE A 80 1.31 -8.78 -39.32
N LEU A 81 0.49 -9.75 -38.92
CA LEU A 81 -0.37 -10.48 -39.85
C LEU A 81 -1.42 -9.57 -40.52
N ALA A 82 -1.86 -8.51 -39.85
CA ALA A 82 -2.76 -7.50 -40.42
C ALA A 82 -2.10 -6.68 -41.56
N GLY A 83 -0.76 -6.64 -41.60
CA GLY A 83 0.03 -6.10 -42.70
C GLY A 83 -0.09 -4.57 -42.87
N PRO A 84 -0.21 -4.05 -44.10
CA PRO A 84 -0.15 -2.61 -44.41
C PRO A 84 -1.21 -1.75 -43.72
N GLY A 85 -2.29 -2.35 -43.21
CA GLY A 85 -3.29 -1.63 -42.42
C GLY A 85 -2.75 -1.15 -41.06
N TYR A 86 -1.66 -1.76 -40.59
CA TYR A 86 -1.03 -1.49 -39.30
C TYR A 86 0.32 -0.79 -39.45
N ILE A 87 1.16 -1.32 -40.33
CA ILE A 87 2.55 -0.91 -40.50
C ILE A 87 2.76 -0.51 -41.96
N SER A 88 3.15 0.73 -42.19
CA SER A 88 3.59 1.22 -43.49
C SER A 88 5.10 1.03 -43.66
N ASN A 89 5.53 0.78 -44.91
CA ASN A 89 6.94 0.69 -45.29
C ASN A 89 7.73 -0.42 -44.57
N ALA A 90 7.07 -1.48 -44.12
CA ALA A 90 7.76 -2.68 -43.62
C ALA A 90 7.67 -3.82 -44.64
N ASP A 91 8.82 -4.26 -45.13
CA ASP A 91 8.95 -5.52 -45.84
C ASP A 91 9.34 -6.62 -44.85
N ILE A 92 8.42 -7.57 -44.63
CA ILE A 92 8.54 -8.57 -43.57
C ILE A 92 9.19 -9.84 -44.13
N ASN A 93 10.37 -10.17 -43.61
CA ASN A 93 11.01 -11.45 -43.83
C ASN A 93 10.38 -12.54 -42.96
N TRP A 94 9.53 -13.37 -43.57
CA TRP A 94 8.82 -14.45 -42.88
C TRP A 94 9.75 -15.53 -42.30
N ALA A 95 10.97 -15.68 -42.82
CA ALA A 95 11.95 -16.61 -42.27
C ALA A 95 12.40 -16.22 -40.85
N ASP A 96 12.44 -14.93 -40.55
CA ASP A 96 12.84 -14.40 -39.24
C ASP A 96 11.69 -14.32 -38.22
N MET A 97 10.46 -14.67 -38.62
CA MET A 97 9.28 -14.59 -37.76
C MET A 97 9.47 -15.35 -36.44
N GLY A 98 10.07 -16.54 -36.48
CA GLY A 98 10.35 -17.33 -35.28
C GLY A 98 11.28 -16.62 -34.30
N LYS A 99 12.38 -16.02 -34.81
CA LYS A 99 13.32 -15.22 -34.03
C LYS A 99 12.62 -13.99 -33.44
N GLY A 100 11.80 -13.31 -34.24
CA GLY A 100 11.01 -12.17 -33.78
C GLY A 100 10.10 -12.53 -32.62
N ILE A 101 9.36 -13.65 -32.71
CA ILE A 101 8.44 -14.09 -31.65
C ILE A 101 9.22 -14.38 -30.35
N LEU A 102 10.37 -15.03 -30.43
CA LEU A 102 11.22 -15.29 -29.26
C LEU A 102 11.72 -13.99 -28.62
N LEU A 103 12.13 -13.00 -29.43
CA LEU A 103 12.53 -11.68 -28.93
C LEU A 103 11.35 -10.94 -28.28
N ALA A 104 10.16 -11.01 -28.86
CA ALA A 104 8.96 -10.42 -28.29
C ALA A 104 8.56 -11.07 -26.95
N LEU A 105 8.66 -12.39 -26.83
CA LEU A 105 8.44 -13.12 -25.58
C LEU A 105 9.44 -12.70 -24.50
N TYR A 106 10.73 -12.64 -24.84
CA TYR A 106 11.77 -12.18 -23.92
C TYR A 106 11.54 -10.73 -23.49
N PHE A 107 11.29 -9.83 -24.45
CA PHE A 107 11.06 -8.41 -24.18
C PHE A 107 9.88 -8.19 -23.24
N THR A 108 8.74 -8.81 -23.54
CA THR A 108 7.52 -8.68 -22.70
C THR A 108 7.71 -9.30 -21.31
N TRP A 109 8.41 -10.43 -21.21
CA TRP A 109 8.78 -11.01 -19.93
C TRP A 109 9.67 -10.07 -19.11
N HIS A 110 10.72 -9.51 -19.72
CA HIS A 110 11.64 -8.59 -19.03
C HIS A 110 10.91 -7.32 -18.57
N LEU A 111 10.03 -6.75 -19.41
CA LEU A 111 9.23 -5.58 -19.04
C LEU A 111 8.24 -5.89 -17.89
N THR A 112 7.65 -7.09 -17.89
CA THR A 112 6.80 -7.59 -16.80
C THR A 112 7.61 -7.81 -15.51
N LEU A 113 8.84 -8.32 -15.63
CA LEU A 113 9.77 -8.47 -14.50
C LEU A 113 10.10 -7.11 -13.88
N CYS A 114 10.42 -6.08 -14.67
CA CYS A 114 10.66 -4.72 -14.18
C CYS A 114 9.46 -4.18 -13.37
N PHE A 115 8.23 -4.38 -13.87
CA PHE A 115 7.01 -3.97 -13.17
C PHE A 115 6.83 -4.74 -11.85
N ASN A 116 6.97 -6.07 -11.89
CA ASN A 116 6.72 -6.93 -10.74
C ASN A 116 7.75 -6.75 -9.61
N LEU A 117 9.02 -6.52 -9.94
CA LEU A 117 10.06 -6.21 -8.95
C LEU A 117 9.71 -4.92 -8.18
N GLY A 118 9.23 -3.89 -8.87
CA GLY A 118 8.82 -2.62 -8.26
C GLY A 118 7.51 -2.71 -7.49
N ASN A 119 6.53 -3.46 -7.99
CA ASN A 119 5.22 -3.60 -7.36
C ASN A 119 5.29 -4.48 -6.10
N GLN A 120 5.93 -5.65 -6.18
CA GLN A 120 5.93 -6.63 -5.08
C GLN A 120 6.79 -6.22 -3.89
N ARG A 121 7.77 -5.32 -4.06
CA ARG A 121 8.61 -4.85 -2.93
C ARG A 121 7.93 -3.82 -2.04
N GLN A 122 6.81 -3.23 -2.46
CA GLN A 122 6.15 -2.18 -1.68
C GLN A 122 5.58 -2.77 -0.39
N PRO A 123 5.70 -2.10 0.77
CA PRO A 123 5.24 -2.64 2.05
C PRO A 123 3.77 -3.09 2.03
N GLN A 124 2.89 -2.32 1.37
CA GLN A 124 1.48 -2.65 1.22
C GLN A 124 1.28 -3.91 0.36
N SER A 125 2.01 -4.04 -0.75
CA SER A 125 1.99 -5.23 -1.60
C SER A 125 2.50 -6.47 -0.90
N VAL A 126 3.49 -6.35 0.00
CA VAL A 126 4.00 -7.48 0.78
C VAL A 126 2.94 -8.00 1.74
N ILE A 127 2.18 -7.11 2.38
CA ILE A 127 1.07 -7.47 3.26
C ILE A 127 -0.08 -8.10 2.45
N GLU A 128 -0.50 -7.47 1.34
CA GLU A 128 -1.54 -7.98 0.43
C GLU A 128 -1.19 -9.37 -0.11
N ASP A 129 0.03 -9.52 -0.65
CA ASP A 129 0.51 -10.78 -1.20
C ASP A 129 0.76 -11.82 -0.13
N GLY A 130 1.08 -11.45 1.11
CA GLY A 130 1.17 -12.37 2.23
C GLY A 130 -0.14 -13.13 2.48
N VAL A 131 -1.28 -12.47 2.26
CA VAL A 131 -2.61 -13.09 2.40
C VAL A 131 -3.03 -13.81 1.11
N ASN A 132 -2.91 -13.15 -0.04
CA ASN A 132 -3.49 -13.65 -1.30
C ASN A 132 -2.55 -14.57 -2.10
N LYS A 133 -1.23 -14.39 -1.97
CA LYS A 133 -0.20 -14.96 -2.85
C LYS A 133 1.09 -15.28 -2.08
N ALA A 134 0.98 -15.95 -0.93
CA ALA A 134 2.10 -16.22 -0.02
C ALA A 134 3.31 -16.93 -0.69
N TRP A 135 3.09 -17.59 -1.83
CA TRP A 135 4.13 -18.20 -2.66
C TRP A 135 5.06 -17.20 -3.39
N ARG A 136 4.72 -15.90 -3.42
CA ARG A 136 5.54 -14.86 -4.07
C ARG A 136 6.90 -14.71 -3.38
N PRO A 137 7.95 -14.30 -4.11
CA PRO A 137 9.32 -14.31 -3.60
C PRO A 137 9.55 -13.62 -2.26
N ILE A 138 8.93 -12.47 -2.04
CA ILE A 138 9.15 -11.67 -0.83
C ILE A 138 8.34 -12.21 0.35
N PRO A 139 7.01 -12.45 0.25
CA PRO A 139 6.27 -13.12 1.32
C PRO A 139 6.81 -14.50 1.70
N ALA A 140 7.33 -15.25 0.73
CA ALA A 140 7.95 -16.57 0.96
C ALA A 140 9.38 -16.49 1.55
N GLY A 141 9.88 -15.29 1.87
CA GLY A 141 11.22 -15.10 2.45
C GLY A 141 12.38 -15.43 1.52
N ARG A 142 12.16 -15.54 0.20
CA ARG A 142 13.20 -15.96 -0.75
C ARG A 142 14.19 -14.85 -1.10
N ILE A 143 13.76 -13.59 -1.00
CA ILE A 143 14.52 -12.38 -1.32
C ILE A 143 13.97 -11.20 -0.52
N SER A 144 14.84 -10.32 -0.03
CA SER A 144 14.42 -9.14 0.72
C SER A 144 13.94 -8.00 -0.20
N PRO A 145 13.11 -7.06 0.29
CA PRO A 145 12.69 -5.88 -0.47
C PRO A 145 13.87 -5.03 -0.97
N GLU A 146 14.94 -4.89 -0.17
CA GLU A 146 16.12 -4.07 -0.50
C GLU A 146 16.95 -4.70 -1.63
N LEU A 147 17.10 -6.03 -1.61
CA LEU A 147 17.77 -6.75 -2.69
C LEU A 147 16.91 -6.72 -3.97
N THR A 148 15.59 -6.78 -3.82
CA THR A 148 14.64 -6.65 -4.94
C THR A 148 14.75 -5.28 -5.62
N LEU A 149 14.93 -4.19 -4.87
CA LEU A 149 15.19 -2.86 -5.43
C LEU A 149 16.47 -2.83 -6.29
N LYS A 150 17.57 -3.41 -5.81
CA LYS A 150 18.83 -3.50 -6.58
C LYS A 150 18.62 -4.28 -7.88
N LEU A 151 17.93 -5.41 -7.80
CA LEU A 151 17.58 -6.22 -8.97
C LEU A 151 16.69 -5.46 -9.96
N GLN A 152 15.73 -4.68 -9.47
CA GLN A 152 14.86 -3.82 -10.28
C GLN A 152 15.68 -2.81 -11.08
N LEU A 153 16.60 -2.08 -10.43
CA LEU A 153 17.43 -1.07 -11.09
C LEU A 153 18.35 -1.68 -12.17
N VAL A 154 18.94 -2.85 -11.88
CA VAL A 154 19.74 -3.60 -12.86
C VAL A 154 18.88 -4.05 -14.04
N SER A 155 17.70 -4.61 -13.78
CA SER A 155 16.77 -5.07 -14.81
C SER A 155 16.32 -3.91 -15.71
N ILE A 156 15.90 -2.78 -15.14
CA ILE A 156 15.51 -1.57 -15.87
C ILE A 156 16.65 -1.07 -16.76
N THR A 157 17.86 -0.94 -16.19
CA THR A 157 19.03 -0.42 -16.91
C THR A 157 19.40 -1.34 -18.07
N SER A 158 19.42 -2.66 -17.82
CA SER A 158 19.74 -3.65 -18.85
C SER A 158 18.73 -3.65 -20.00
N LEU A 159 17.44 -3.51 -19.69
CA LEU A 159 16.37 -3.48 -20.68
C LEU A 159 16.42 -2.20 -21.53
N LEU A 160 16.66 -1.04 -20.91
CA LEU A 160 16.80 0.22 -21.63
C LEU A 160 18.00 0.22 -22.59
N ILE A 161 19.16 -0.27 -22.13
CA ILE A 161 20.35 -0.41 -22.97
C ILE A 161 20.05 -1.34 -24.15
N LEU A 162 19.42 -2.49 -23.89
CA LEU A 162 19.06 -3.45 -24.93
C LEU A 162 18.07 -2.84 -25.94
N CYS A 163 17.09 -2.06 -25.47
CA CYS A 163 16.12 -1.38 -26.33
C CYS A 163 16.74 -0.27 -27.17
N TYR A 164 17.68 0.49 -26.62
CA TYR A 164 18.38 1.55 -27.32
C TYR A 164 19.32 1.00 -28.41
N THR A 165 20.01 -0.11 -28.11
CA THR A 165 21.06 -0.66 -28.98
C THR A 165 20.55 -1.66 -30.01
N THR A 166 19.57 -2.51 -29.67
CA THR A 166 19.20 -3.68 -30.49
C THR A 166 17.71 -3.79 -30.81
N LEU A 167 16.82 -3.56 -29.83
CA LEU A 167 15.39 -3.82 -30.03
C LEU A 167 14.60 -2.63 -30.61
N GLY A 168 15.18 -1.41 -30.57
CA GLY A 168 14.62 -0.19 -31.17
C GLY A 168 13.34 0.35 -30.52
N ALA A 169 12.94 -0.13 -29.34
CA ALA A 169 11.71 0.26 -28.63
C ALA A 169 11.96 1.09 -27.37
N TRP A 170 13.04 1.88 -27.33
CA TRP A 170 13.46 2.59 -26.12
C TRP A 170 12.46 3.69 -25.70
N GLN A 171 11.78 4.34 -26.64
CA GLN A 171 10.82 5.41 -26.34
C GLN A 171 9.59 4.87 -25.61
N GLU A 172 8.96 3.85 -26.17
CA GLU A 172 7.82 3.18 -25.57
C GLU A 172 8.21 2.51 -24.24
N THR A 173 9.39 1.88 -24.18
CA THR A 173 9.90 1.27 -22.95
C THR A 173 10.09 2.32 -21.85
N SER A 174 10.66 3.49 -22.18
CA SER A 174 10.84 4.58 -21.23
C SER A 174 9.50 5.11 -20.72
N PHE A 175 8.51 5.29 -21.60
CA PHE A 175 7.18 5.73 -21.21
C PHE A 175 6.45 4.68 -20.34
N TYR A 176 6.58 3.39 -20.65
CA TYR A 176 6.06 2.30 -19.81
C TYR A 176 6.67 2.33 -18.41
N LEU A 177 7.99 2.47 -18.32
CA LEU A 177 8.71 2.53 -17.05
C LEU A 177 8.34 3.77 -16.25
N PHE A 178 8.10 4.91 -16.91
CA PHE A 178 7.56 6.10 -16.28
C PHE A 178 6.16 5.86 -15.70
N CYS A 179 5.26 5.24 -16.46
CA CYS A 179 3.92 4.86 -15.96
C CYS A 179 4.02 3.87 -14.79
N THR A 180 4.95 2.91 -14.87
CA THR A 180 5.22 1.95 -13.79
C THR A 180 5.73 2.64 -12.53
N TRP A 181 6.60 3.65 -12.68
CA TRP A 181 7.08 4.46 -11.56
C TRP A 181 5.95 5.26 -10.91
N LEU A 182 5.07 5.89 -11.69
CA LEU A 182 3.88 6.56 -11.15
C LEU A 182 2.96 5.57 -10.42
N TYR A 183 2.71 4.41 -11.04
CA TYR A 183 1.86 3.37 -10.47
C TYR A 183 2.39 2.87 -9.12
N ASN A 184 3.67 2.49 -9.06
CA ASN A 184 4.31 1.89 -7.89
C ASN A 184 4.81 2.95 -6.89
N GLU A 185 5.75 3.81 -7.28
CA GLU A 185 6.48 4.70 -6.35
C GLU A 185 5.65 5.92 -5.90
N ARG A 186 4.68 6.36 -6.72
CA ARG A 186 3.73 7.42 -6.33
C ARG A 186 2.42 6.88 -5.78
N ALA A 187 2.29 5.56 -5.64
CA ALA A 187 1.10 4.86 -5.14
C ALA A 187 -0.18 5.24 -5.92
N TRP A 188 -0.07 5.60 -7.21
CA TRP A 188 -1.24 5.84 -8.07
C TRP A 188 -2.03 4.55 -8.33
N GLY A 189 -1.39 3.39 -8.15
CA GLY A 189 -2.07 2.10 -8.17
C GLY A 189 -2.99 1.85 -6.98
N ASP A 190 -2.82 2.58 -5.87
CA ASP A 190 -3.45 2.25 -4.58
C ASP A 190 -4.41 3.32 -4.08
N LYS A 191 -4.06 4.59 -4.29
CA LYS A 191 -4.75 5.73 -3.68
C LYS A 191 -5.92 6.30 -4.48
N SER A 192 -6.09 5.90 -5.74
CA SER A 192 -7.16 6.44 -6.60
C SER A 192 -7.51 5.50 -7.74
N TRP A 193 -8.77 5.09 -7.82
CA TRP A 193 -9.26 4.16 -8.85
C TRP A 193 -8.98 4.65 -10.29
N TRP A 194 -9.13 5.95 -10.55
CA TRP A 194 -8.99 6.50 -11.91
C TRP A 194 -7.53 6.65 -12.32
N GLN A 195 -6.64 6.99 -11.38
CA GLN A 195 -5.19 7.03 -11.62
C GLN A 195 -4.66 5.63 -11.91
N ARG A 196 -5.09 4.64 -11.13
CA ARG A 196 -4.83 3.21 -11.37
C ARG A 196 -5.30 2.79 -12.77
N ALA A 197 -6.55 3.09 -13.12
CA ALA A 197 -7.11 2.75 -14.42
C ALA A 197 -6.35 3.42 -15.57
N LEU A 198 -5.96 4.69 -15.41
CA LEU A 198 -5.18 5.46 -16.38
C LEU A 198 -3.78 4.87 -16.58
N MET A 199 -3.08 4.56 -15.50
CA MET A 199 -1.74 3.96 -15.58
C MET A 199 -1.78 2.56 -16.17
N ASN A 200 -2.80 1.75 -15.85
CA ASN A 200 -3.01 0.46 -16.51
C ASN A 200 -3.27 0.63 -18.01
N ALA A 201 -4.13 1.58 -18.41
CA ALA A 201 -4.41 1.87 -19.82
C ALA A 201 -3.16 2.29 -20.59
N CYS A 202 -2.39 3.23 -20.04
CA CYS A 202 -1.14 3.72 -20.64
C CYS A 202 -0.09 2.60 -20.68
N GLY A 203 0.19 1.93 -19.56
CA GLY A 203 1.22 0.91 -19.45
C GLY A 203 0.92 -0.30 -20.34
N ILE A 204 -0.27 -0.90 -20.21
CA ILE A 204 -0.64 -2.09 -20.99
C ILE A 204 -0.62 -1.79 -22.50
N THR A 205 -1.17 -0.65 -22.94
CA THR A 205 -1.18 -0.30 -24.37
C THR A 205 0.21 0.00 -24.89
N THR A 206 1.04 0.71 -24.12
CA THR A 206 2.43 1.00 -24.51
C THR A 206 3.24 -0.27 -24.63
N ASN A 207 3.07 -1.23 -23.73
CA ASN A 207 3.73 -2.54 -23.80
C ASN A 207 3.36 -3.26 -25.11
N ARG A 208 2.07 -3.26 -25.49
CA ARG A 208 1.61 -3.84 -26.76
C ARG A 208 2.26 -3.20 -27.97
N VAL A 209 2.31 -1.86 -28.02
CA VAL A 209 2.93 -1.11 -29.12
C VAL A 209 4.43 -1.36 -29.18
N ALA A 210 5.12 -1.34 -28.03
CA ALA A 210 6.54 -1.65 -27.92
C ALA A 210 6.84 -3.07 -28.42
N THR A 211 6.05 -4.06 -27.98
CA THR A 211 6.20 -5.46 -28.39
C THR A 211 6.01 -5.65 -29.89
N LEU A 212 5.01 -4.97 -30.46
CA LEU A 212 4.81 -4.96 -31.92
C LEU A 212 6.03 -4.35 -32.63
N ARG A 213 6.57 -3.23 -32.14
CA ARG A 213 7.78 -2.62 -32.71
C ARG A 213 8.98 -3.56 -32.65
N VAL A 214 9.25 -4.20 -31.51
CA VAL A 214 10.33 -5.17 -31.35
C VAL A 214 10.19 -6.32 -32.36
N LEU A 215 8.98 -6.85 -32.50
CA LEU A 215 8.71 -7.95 -33.43
C LEU A 215 8.91 -7.52 -34.89
N VAL A 216 8.46 -6.31 -35.27
CA VAL A 216 8.63 -5.77 -36.63
C VAL A 216 10.11 -5.57 -36.93
N ILE A 217 10.87 -4.91 -36.05
CA ILE A 217 12.30 -4.67 -36.24
C ILE A 217 13.07 -5.99 -36.41
N ALA A 218 12.72 -7.01 -35.61
CA ALA A 218 13.35 -8.32 -35.70
C ALA A 218 13.03 -9.09 -37.00
N THR A 219 12.02 -8.65 -37.77
CA THR A 219 11.54 -9.33 -38.98
C THR A 219 11.65 -8.47 -40.24
N LEU A 220 12.28 -7.30 -40.18
CA LEU A 220 12.53 -6.47 -41.37
C LEU A 220 13.55 -7.13 -42.29
N ALA A 221 13.19 -7.25 -43.58
CA ALA A 221 14.09 -7.78 -44.60
C ALA A 221 15.32 -6.87 -44.86
N ASN A 222 15.16 -5.56 -44.64
CA ASN A 222 16.24 -4.58 -44.72
C ASN A 222 16.22 -3.68 -43.49
N SER A 223 17.26 -3.75 -42.67
CA SER A 223 17.42 -2.99 -41.43
C SER A 223 17.51 -1.48 -41.61
N ASP A 224 17.81 -1.00 -42.82
CA ASP A 224 17.93 0.43 -43.12
C ASP A 224 16.58 1.10 -43.39
N VAL A 225 15.53 0.33 -43.67
CA VAL A 225 14.19 0.85 -43.94
C VAL A 225 13.47 1.11 -42.61
N LYS A 226 13.19 2.39 -42.33
CA LYS A 226 12.37 2.78 -41.18
C LYS A 226 10.89 2.50 -41.48
N PHE A 227 10.29 1.60 -40.72
CA PHE A 227 8.85 1.40 -40.75
C PHE A 227 8.14 2.47 -39.92
N GLU A 228 6.86 2.70 -40.23
CA GLU A 228 5.99 3.60 -39.45
C GLU A 228 4.65 2.92 -39.13
N PHE A 229 4.03 3.30 -38.02
CA PHE A 229 2.66 2.91 -37.72
C PHE A 229 1.70 3.81 -38.48
N THR A 230 0.69 3.25 -39.13
CA THR A 230 -0.29 4.05 -39.86
C THR A 230 -1.16 4.89 -38.91
N ASN A 231 -1.72 6.00 -39.39
CA ASN A 231 -2.70 6.78 -38.60
C ASN A 231 -3.87 5.92 -38.10
N LYS A 232 -4.27 4.92 -38.89
CA LYS A 232 -5.32 3.97 -38.51
C LYS A 232 -4.88 3.05 -37.36
N ALA A 233 -3.61 2.65 -37.33
CA ALA A 233 -3.04 1.89 -36.22
C ALA A 233 -2.93 2.74 -34.95
N ILE A 234 -2.49 4.00 -35.06
CA ILE A 234 -2.40 4.92 -33.91
C ILE A 234 -3.79 5.13 -33.29
N GLY A 235 -4.81 5.39 -34.09
CA GLY A 235 -6.20 5.48 -33.60
C GLY A 235 -6.69 4.19 -32.96
N TRP A 236 -6.26 3.02 -33.47
CA TRP A 236 -6.55 1.73 -32.86
C TRP A 236 -5.86 1.55 -31.50
N PHE A 237 -4.61 2.00 -31.34
CA PHE A 237 -3.90 1.95 -30.05
C PHE A 237 -4.58 2.82 -28.99
N LEU A 238 -4.99 4.05 -29.34
CA LEU A 238 -5.73 4.94 -28.43
C LEU A 238 -7.09 4.35 -28.04
N MET A 239 -7.75 3.68 -28.99
CA MET A 239 -9.00 2.99 -28.71
C MET A 239 -8.80 1.80 -27.76
N LEU A 240 -7.73 1.02 -27.94
CA LEU A 240 -7.38 -0.04 -27.01
C LEU A 240 -7.01 0.49 -25.61
N ALA A 241 -6.36 1.66 -25.51
CA ALA A 241 -6.13 2.30 -24.21
C ALA A 241 -7.45 2.68 -23.52
N SER A 242 -8.40 3.26 -24.27
CA SER A 242 -9.73 3.60 -23.77
C SER A 242 -10.52 2.36 -23.34
N LEU A 243 -10.37 1.26 -24.09
CA LEU A 243 -10.94 -0.03 -23.76
C LEU A 243 -10.37 -0.58 -22.46
N VAL A 244 -9.05 -0.56 -22.27
CA VAL A 244 -8.42 -0.99 -21.01
C VAL A 244 -8.89 -0.09 -19.86
N PHE A 245 -8.86 1.23 -20.02
CA PHE A 245 -9.28 2.19 -18.99
C PHE A 245 -10.68 1.90 -18.44
N THR A 246 -11.60 1.51 -19.32
CA THR A 246 -13.02 1.29 -18.98
C THR A 246 -13.35 -0.16 -18.60
N THR A 247 -12.40 -1.10 -18.70
CA THR A 247 -12.65 -2.53 -18.40
C THR A 247 -11.67 -3.14 -17.39
N ILE A 248 -10.56 -2.48 -17.05
CA ILE A 248 -9.52 -3.01 -16.17
C ILE A 248 -10.02 -3.30 -14.75
N GLN A 249 -11.03 -2.57 -14.27
CA GLN A 249 -11.61 -2.74 -12.94
C GLN A 249 -12.21 -4.13 -12.69
N VAL A 250 -12.40 -4.95 -13.73
CA VAL A 250 -12.76 -6.38 -13.58
C VAL A 250 -11.74 -7.15 -12.75
N GLN A 251 -10.46 -6.75 -12.77
CA GLN A 251 -9.42 -7.42 -12.01
C GLN A 251 -9.58 -7.24 -10.50
N ASP A 252 -10.14 -6.10 -10.09
CA ASP A 252 -10.28 -5.73 -8.68
C ASP A 252 -11.43 -6.53 -8.02
N LEU A 253 -12.34 -7.12 -8.80
CA LEU A 253 -13.47 -7.92 -8.28
C LEU A 253 -13.03 -9.15 -7.48
N ARG A 254 -11.91 -9.80 -7.86
CA ARG A 254 -11.41 -11.01 -7.17
C ARG A 254 -10.53 -10.70 -5.94
N ASP A 255 -10.05 -9.45 -5.85
CA ASP A 255 -9.02 -9.01 -4.91
C ASP A 255 -9.60 -8.09 -3.80
N GLN A 256 -10.93 -7.89 -3.77
CA GLN A 256 -11.64 -7.00 -2.84
C GLN A 256 -11.29 -7.21 -1.35
N GLU A 257 -11.14 -8.46 -0.90
CA GLU A 257 -10.79 -8.77 0.50
C GLU A 257 -9.41 -8.24 0.87
N GLY A 258 -8.41 -8.45 -0.01
CA GLY A 258 -7.05 -7.96 0.20
C GLY A 258 -6.97 -6.44 0.08
N ASP A 259 -7.64 -5.87 -0.92
CA ASP A 259 -7.71 -4.42 -1.11
C ASP A 259 -8.35 -3.71 0.09
N LYS A 260 -9.36 -4.33 0.73
CA LYS A 260 -10.01 -3.80 1.94
C LYS A 260 -9.10 -3.82 3.17
N LEU A 261 -8.20 -4.80 3.29
CA LEU A 261 -7.26 -4.90 4.42
C LEU A 261 -6.22 -3.77 4.42
N ILE A 262 -5.89 -3.22 3.25
CA ILE A 262 -4.90 -2.15 3.09
C ILE A 262 -5.53 -0.78 2.76
N ASP A 263 -6.85 -0.64 2.91
CA ASP A 263 -7.63 0.58 2.63
C ASP A 263 -7.42 1.13 1.20
N ARG A 264 -7.36 0.22 0.21
CA ARG A 264 -7.14 0.60 -1.18
C ARG A 264 -8.39 1.19 -1.80
N GLN A 265 -8.22 2.24 -2.61
CA GLN A 265 -9.31 2.90 -3.33
C GLN A 265 -9.59 2.21 -4.69
N THR A 266 -10.10 0.99 -4.67
CA THR A 266 -10.52 0.28 -5.90
C THR A 266 -11.96 0.57 -6.28
N PHE A 267 -12.27 0.46 -7.57
CA PHE A 267 -13.60 0.74 -8.11
C PHE A 267 -14.74 -0.01 -7.38
N PRO A 268 -14.64 -1.33 -7.09
CA PRO A 268 -15.68 -2.04 -6.34
C PRO A 268 -15.81 -1.64 -4.87
N LEU A 269 -14.74 -1.16 -4.23
CA LEU A 269 -14.80 -0.69 -2.83
C LEU A 269 -15.42 0.70 -2.70
N ILE A 270 -15.27 1.56 -3.72
CA ILE A 270 -15.80 2.93 -3.72
C ILE A 270 -17.26 2.98 -4.17
N LEU A 271 -17.56 2.34 -5.31
CA LEU A 271 -18.89 2.41 -5.94
C LEU A 271 -19.78 1.21 -5.57
N GLY A 272 -19.17 0.13 -5.07
CA GLY A 272 -19.84 -1.14 -4.80
C GLY A 272 -19.60 -2.17 -5.92
N ASP A 273 -19.70 -3.45 -5.53
CA ASP A 273 -19.52 -4.60 -6.42
C ASP A 273 -20.54 -4.61 -7.59
N VAL A 274 -21.83 -4.41 -7.30
CA VAL A 274 -22.89 -4.50 -8.31
C VAL A 274 -22.77 -3.41 -9.38
N PRO A 275 -22.64 -2.11 -9.04
CA PRO A 275 -22.43 -1.07 -10.04
C PRO A 275 -21.16 -1.29 -10.87
N THR A 276 -20.08 -1.75 -10.24
CA THR A 276 -18.81 -2.06 -10.92
C THR A 276 -19.02 -3.06 -12.05
N ARG A 277 -19.69 -4.19 -11.76
CA ARG A 277 -19.96 -5.24 -12.76
C ARG A 277 -20.80 -4.73 -13.92
N TRP A 278 -21.86 -3.97 -13.65
CA TRP A 278 -22.72 -3.42 -14.70
C TRP A 278 -22.00 -2.41 -15.59
N ILE A 279 -21.19 -1.52 -15.00
CA ILE A 279 -20.37 -0.57 -15.74
C ILE A 279 -19.36 -1.31 -16.63
N THR A 280 -18.66 -2.31 -16.08
CA THR A 280 -17.71 -3.12 -16.85
C THR A 280 -18.41 -3.90 -17.97
N ALA A 281 -19.57 -4.50 -17.70
CA ALA A 281 -20.35 -5.25 -18.70
C ALA A 281 -20.81 -4.33 -19.85
N ALA A 282 -21.32 -3.14 -19.52
CA ALA A 282 -21.69 -2.14 -20.51
C ALA A 282 -20.48 -1.73 -21.37
N ALA A 283 -19.33 -1.47 -20.75
CA ALA A 283 -18.09 -1.15 -21.47
C ALA A 283 -17.66 -2.29 -22.41
N VAL A 284 -17.66 -3.55 -21.95
CA VAL A 284 -17.36 -4.73 -22.77
C VAL A 284 -18.29 -4.80 -23.99
N MET A 285 -19.59 -4.57 -23.81
CA MET A 285 -20.56 -4.60 -24.91
C MET A 285 -20.34 -3.44 -25.90
N ILE A 286 -20.10 -2.23 -25.42
CA ILE A 286 -19.80 -1.05 -26.25
C ILE A 286 -18.58 -1.33 -27.13
N TRP A 287 -17.48 -1.79 -26.53
CA TRP A 287 -16.25 -2.05 -27.27
C TRP A 287 -16.37 -3.24 -28.23
N SER A 288 -17.19 -4.24 -27.89
CA SER A 288 -17.50 -5.36 -28.79
C SER A 288 -18.19 -4.92 -30.08
N LEU A 289 -18.87 -3.76 -30.07
CA LEU A 289 -19.47 -3.14 -31.24
C LEU A 289 -18.54 -2.12 -31.90
N VAL A 290 -17.94 -1.21 -31.13
CA VAL A 290 -17.13 -0.10 -31.64
C VAL A 290 -15.86 -0.59 -32.34
N CYS A 291 -15.16 -1.58 -31.77
CA CYS A 291 -13.91 -2.10 -32.33
C CYS A 291 -14.06 -2.66 -33.77
N PRO A 292 -15.02 -3.56 -34.08
CA PRO A 292 -15.20 -4.04 -35.45
C PRO A 292 -15.74 -2.97 -36.40
N LEU A 293 -16.54 -2.01 -35.91
CA LEU A 293 -17.03 -0.88 -36.72
C LEU A 293 -15.88 0.04 -37.17
N TYR A 294 -14.92 0.34 -36.29
CA TYR A 294 -13.74 1.15 -36.62
C TYR A 294 -12.92 0.55 -37.78
N TRP A 295 -12.81 -0.78 -37.82
CA TRP A 295 -12.15 -1.49 -38.92
C TRP A 295 -13.06 -1.73 -40.14
N GLY A 296 -14.34 -1.41 -40.04
CA GLY A 296 -15.32 -1.56 -41.11
C GLY A 296 -15.54 -3.03 -41.49
N LEU A 297 -15.69 -3.90 -40.49
CA LEU A 297 -16.05 -5.30 -40.71
C LEU A 297 -17.51 -5.43 -41.16
N SER A 298 -17.83 -6.54 -41.83
CA SER A 298 -19.21 -6.90 -42.17
C SER A 298 -19.97 -7.35 -40.92
N ILE A 299 -21.31 -7.45 -41.01
CA ILE A 299 -22.18 -7.94 -39.93
C ILE A 299 -21.68 -9.29 -39.37
N VAL A 300 -21.23 -10.19 -40.26
CA VAL A 300 -20.67 -11.50 -39.88
C VAL A 300 -19.36 -11.34 -39.10
N GLY A 301 -18.51 -10.38 -39.48
CA GLY A 301 -17.27 -10.07 -38.77
C GLY A 301 -17.49 -9.43 -37.40
N CYS A 302 -18.60 -8.71 -37.21
CA CYS A 302 -19.00 -8.15 -35.91
C CYS A 302 -19.57 -9.20 -34.95
N ALA A 303 -20.10 -10.31 -35.47
CA ALA A 303 -20.77 -11.32 -34.64
C ALA A 303 -19.84 -11.94 -33.58
N VAL A 304 -18.58 -12.25 -33.93
CA VAL A 304 -17.64 -12.91 -33.02
C VAL A 304 -17.32 -12.04 -31.78
N PRO A 305 -16.85 -10.78 -31.92
CA PRO A 305 -16.64 -9.90 -30.77
C PRO A 305 -17.89 -9.71 -29.90
N ILE A 306 -19.07 -9.55 -30.51
CA ILE A 306 -20.33 -9.31 -29.81
C ILE A 306 -20.75 -10.53 -29.00
N VAL A 307 -20.72 -11.73 -29.60
CA VAL A 307 -21.10 -12.97 -28.90
C VAL A 307 -20.15 -13.26 -27.75
N VAL A 308 -18.84 -13.13 -27.98
CA VAL A 308 -17.85 -13.33 -26.91
C VAL A 308 -18.05 -12.29 -25.81
N GLY A 309 -18.19 -11.00 -26.15
CA GLY A 309 -18.44 -9.93 -25.17
C GLY A 309 -19.72 -10.13 -24.35
N ALA A 310 -20.79 -10.62 -24.96
CA ALA A 310 -22.03 -10.94 -24.29
C ALA A 310 -21.87 -12.11 -23.31
N LEU A 311 -21.15 -13.18 -23.71
CA LEU A 311 -20.87 -14.31 -22.83
C LEU A 311 -20.02 -13.92 -21.62
N VAL A 312 -18.99 -13.08 -21.83
CA VAL A 312 -18.15 -12.55 -20.74
C VAL A 312 -18.98 -11.69 -19.79
N SER A 313 -19.81 -10.80 -20.33
CA SER A 313 -20.69 -9.92 -19.55
C SER A 313 -21.71 -10.72 -18.73
N ALA A 314 -22.34 -11.72 -19.35
CA ALA A 314 -23.28 -12.62 -18.68
C ALA A 314 -22.59 -13.39 -17.54
N HIS A 315 -21.42 -13.98 -17.79
CA HIS A 315 -20.66 -14.69 -16.76
C HIS A 315 -20.34 -13.78 -15.57
N MET A 316 -19.85 -12.56 -15.81
CA MET A 316 -19.48 -11.62 -14.76
C MET A 316 -20.68 -11.12 -13.93
N LEU A 317 -21.87 -10.99 -14.55
CA LEU A 317 -23.08 -10.53 -13.86
C LEU A 317 -23.78 -11.64 -13.06
N ILE A 318 -23.74 -12.87 -13.57
CA ILE A 318 -24.41 -14.05 -12.99
C ILE A 318 -23.54 -14.73 -11.93
N CYS A 319 -22.25 -14.95 -12.21
CA CYS A 319 -21.35 -15.70 -11.34
C CYS A 319 -20.56 -14.75 -10.43
N ARG A 320 -20.90 -14.69 -9.13
CA ARG A 320 -20.39 -13.68 -8.18
C ARG A 320 -19.55 -14.24 -7.03
N THR A 321 -18.89 -15.39 -7.21
CA THR A 321 -17.95 -15.90 -6.21
C THR A 321 -16.52 -15.51 -6.57
N ARG A 322 -15.62 -15.43 -5.58
CA ARG A 322 -14.21 -15.05 -5.79
C ARG A 322 -13.51 -15.89 -6.86
N GLU A 323 -13.70 -17.21 -6.86
CA GLU A 323 -13.15 -18.12 -7.89
C GLU A 323 -13.71 -17.81 -9.28
N ARG A 324 -15.00 -17.48 -9.35
CA ARG A 324 -15.68 -17.10 -10.59
C ARG A 324 -15.23 -15.74 -11.07
N ASP A 325 -14.90 -14.80 -10.18
CA ASP A 325 -14.33 -13.50 -10.54
C ASP A 325 -12.94 -13.62 -11.14
N GLN A 326 -12.13 -14.55 -10.64
CA GLN A 326 -10.86 -14.88 -11.29
C GLN A 326 -11.06 -15.46 -12.70
N THR A 327 -12.13 -16.23 -12.90
CA THR A 327 -12.53 -16.72 -14.21
C THR A 327 -13.02 -15.58 -15.11
N SER A 328 -13.85 -14.66 -14.60
CA SER A 328 -14.32 -13.46 -15.31
C SER A 328 -13.16 -12.59 -15.79
N PHE A 329 -12.15 -12.36 -14.95
CA PHE A 329 -10.92 -11.64 -15.35
C PHE A 329 -10.20 -12.34 -16.52
N ARG A 330 -10.02 -13.67 -16.47
CA ARG A 330 -9.41 -14.42 -17.58
C ARG A 330 -10.26 -14.37 -18.85
N LEU A 331 -11.58 -14.43 -18.73
CA LEU A 331 -12.51 -14.34 -19.84
C LEU A 331 -12.47 -12.96 -20.52
N VAL A 332 -12.37 -11.86 -19.76
CA VAL A 332 -12.13 -10.51 -20.32
C VAL A 332 -10.79 -10.48 -21.07
N ALA A 333 -9.75 -11.09 -20.52
CA ALA A 333 -8.45 -11.16 -21.19
C ALA A 333 -8.49 -11.94 -22.51
N VAL A 334 -9.26 -13.05 -22.57
CA VAL A 334 -9.53 -13.78 -23.82
C VAL A 334 -10.32 -12.93 -24.81
N TRP A 335 -11.31 -12.18 -24.33
CA TRP A 335 -12.07 -11.24 -25.16
C TRP A 335 -11.17 -10.14 -25.74
N TRP A 336 -10.25 -9.56 -24.96
CA TRP A 336 -9.24 -8.64 -25.48
C TRP A 336 -8.43 -9.25 -26.62
N VAL A 337 -7.95 -10.49 -26.44
CA VAL A 337 -7.20 -11.21 -27.49
C VAL A 337 -8.04 -11.38 -28.75
N ALA A 338 -9.32 -11.73 -28.64
CA ALA A 338 -10.21 -11.85 -29.80
C ALA A 338 -10.32 -10.54 -30.59
N LEU A 339 -10.36 -9.39 -29.90
CA LEU A 339 -10.41 -8.08 -30.56
C LEU A 339 -9.13 -7.76 -31.34
N TYR A 340 -7.97 -8.27 -30.93
CA TYR A 340 -6.70 -7.98 -31.62
C TYR A 340 -6.63 -8.57 -33.02
N PHE A 341 -7.44 -9.59 -33.31
CA PHE A 341 -7.51 -10.21 -34.63
C PHE A 341 -8.49 -9.49 -35.59
N ILE A 342 -9.28 -8.52 -35.13
CA ILE A 342 -10.19 -7.73 -35.98
C ILE A 342 -9.48 -7.09 -37.21
N PRO A 343 -8.30 -6.45 -37.06
CA PRO A 343 -7.57 -5.89 -38.19
C PRO A 343 -7.17 -6.96 -39.22
N LEU A 344 -6.73 -8.13 -38.73
CA LEU A 344 -6.41 -9.28 -39.57
C LEU A 344 -7.65 -9.78 -40.34
N MET A 345 -8.79 -9.90 -39.66
CA MET A 345 -10.05 -10.30 -40.28
C MET A 345 -10.43 -9.34 -41.41
N LYS A 346 -10.21 -8.03 -41.24
CA LYS A 346 -10.42 -7.04 -42.31
C LYS A 346 -9.45 -7.24 -43.47
N ALA A 347 -8.17 -7.43 -43.19
CA ALA A 347 -7.13 -7.65 -44.19
C ALA A 347 -7.35 -8.94 -45.00
N GLN A 348 -7.78 -10.02 -44.35
CA GLN A 348 -8.10 -11.29 -45.00
C GLN A 348 -9.48 -11.29 -45.69
N GLY A 349 -10.46 -10.54 -45.16
CA GLY A 349 -11.75 -10.32 -45.81
C GLY A 349 -11.63 -9.60 -47.16
N LEU A 350 -10.52 -8.87 -47.38
CA LEU A 350 -10.12 -8.29 -48.66
C LEU A 350 -9.52 -9.31 -49.66
N LYS A 351 -9.13 -10.52 -49.22
CA LYS A 351 -8.59 -11.58 -50.10
C LYS A 351 -9.67 -12.41 -50.81
N ARG A 352 -10.95 -12.29 -50.45
CA ARG A 352 -12.06 -12.82 -51.28
C ARG A 352 -12.34 -11.83 -52.41
N LYS A 353 -11.82 -12.15 -53.61
CA LYS A 353 -12.02 -11.47 -54.91
C LYS A 353 -12.63 -10.07 -54.79
N LYS A 354 -11.78 -9.03 -54.86
CA LYS A 354 -12.21 -7.76 -55.46
C LYS A 354 -12.77 -8.10 -56.85
N SER A 355 -14.09 -8.22 -56.97
CA SER A 355 -14.73 -7.89 -58.23
C SER A 355 -14.31 -6.45 -58.47
N GLY A 356 -13.54 -6.20 -59.52
CA GLY A 356 -13.17 -4.85 -59.94
C GLY A 356 -14.43 -3.98 -60.03
N PRO A 357 -14.28 -2.64 -60.13
CA PRO A 357 -15.43 -1.75 -60.24
C PRO A 357 -16.41 -2.35 -61.26
N LYS A 358 -17.62 -2.70 -60.80
CA LYS A 358 -18.66 -3.21 -61.70
C LYS A 358 -18.80 -2.14 -62.76
N GLY A 359 -18.34 -2.46 -63.98
CA GLY A 359 -18.45 -1.55 -65.11
C GLY A 359 -19.90 -1.06 -65.23
N PRO A 360 -20.12 0.09 -65.90
CA PRO A 360 -21.45 0.68 -66.00
C PRO A 360 -22.44 -0.39 -66.45
N ARG A 361 -23.60 -0.48 -65.78
CA ARG A 361 -24.70 -1.41 -66.16
C ARG A 361 -24.89 -1.32 -67.67
N LYS A 362 -25.19 -2.43 -68.38
CA LYS A 362 -25.34 -2.45 -69.86
C LYS A 362 -26.11 -1.25 -70.40
N ARG A 363 -27.19 -0.86 -69.71
CA ARG A 363 -28.01 0.31 -70.01
C ARG A 363 -27.27 1.66 -69.96
N THR A 364 -26.34 1.82 -69.02
CA THR A 364 -25.43 2.99 -68.92
C THR A 364 -24.35 2.96 -70.00
N LYS A 365 -23.83 1.78 -70.37
CA LYS A 365 -22.87 1.62 -71.47
C LYS A 365 -23.52 1.92 -72.83
N GLU A 366 -24.78 1.52 -73.01
CA GLU A 366 -25.61 1.82 -74.18
C GLU A 366 -25.97 3.31 -74.25
N ALA A 367 -26.30 3.95 -73.13
CA ALA A 367 -26.57 5.40 -73.06
C ALA A 367 -25.31 6.24 -73.39
N ILE A 368 -24.14 5.82 -72.92
CA ILE A 368 -22.85 6.47 -73.24
C ILE A 368 -22.50 6.26 -74.73
N LEU A 369 -22.73 5.07 -75.29
CA LEU A 369 -22.53 4.80 -76.72
C LEU A 369 -23.51 5.56 -77.61
N GLN A 370 -24.76 5.75 -77.18
CA GLN A 370 -25.73 6.61 -77.86
C GLN A 370 -25.31 8.08 -77.81
N ALA A 371 -24.89 8.58 -76.63
CA ALA A 371 -24.39 9.94 -76.48
C ALA A 371 -23.10 10.21 -77.29
N GLN A 372 -22.22 9.22 -77.42
CA GLN A 372 -21.01 9.32 -78.24
C GLN A 372 -21.30 9.20 -79.75
N ARG A 373 -22.34 8.48 -80.15
CA ARG A 373 -22.82 8.43 -81.55
C ARG A 373 -23.54 9.73 -81.95
N SER A 374 -24.32 10.33 -81.04
CA SER A 374 -24.93 11.65 -81.28
C SER A 374 -23.90 12.77 -81.29
N SER A 375 -22.83 12.68 -80.49
CA SER A 375 -21.73 13.66 -80.49
C SER A 375 -20.77 13.54 -81.69
N LYS A 376 -20.76 12.41 -82.41
CA LYS A 376 -19.97 12.23 -83.64
C LYS A 376 -20.63 12.82 -84.89
N HIS A 377 -21.93 13.10 -84.86
CA HIS A 377 -22.61 13.77 -85.97
C HIS A 377 -22.56 15.30 -85.91
N THR A 378 -22.17 15.88 -84.78
CA THR A 378 -22.07 17.34 -84.60
C THR A 378 -20.66 17.92 -84.73
N ARG A 379 -19.65 17.09 -85.04
CA ARG A 379 -18.25 17.52 -85.14
C ARG A 379 -17.70 17.45 -86.57
N ASN A 380 -18.42 18.06 -87.51
CA ASN A 380 -17.86 18.58 -88.76
C ASN A 380 -18.31 20.04 -88.89
N GLY A 381 -17.47 20.94 -88.38
CA GLY A 381 -17.74 22.38 -88.38
C GLY A 381 -16.72 23.17 -87.57
N SER A 382 -15.65 23.57 -88.25
CA SER A 382 -14.85 24.81 -88.06
C SER A 382 -14.21 25.16 -86.70
N ASN A 383 -12.87 25.10 -86.72
CA ASN A 383 -11.86 26.12 -86.38
C ASN A 383 -11.97 27.02 -85.13
N GLY A 384 -10.85 27.08 -84.37
CA GLY A 384 -10.26 28.37 -83.97
C GLY A 384 -10.01 28.64 -82.48
N SER A 385 -8.74 28.51 -82.07
CA SER A 385 -7.96 29.36 -81.13
C SER A 385 -8.37 29.60 -79.66
N ASN A 386 -7.42 29.19 -78.80
CA ASN A 386 -7.02 29.63 -77.45
C ASN A 386 -7.54 30.98 -76.89
N ALA A 387 -7.94 30.98 -75.60
CA ALA A 387 -7.40 31.85 -74.53
C ALA A 387 -8.02 31.49 -73.16
N GLU A 388 -7.17 31.47 -72.12
CA GLU A 388 -7.54 31.44 -70.70
C GLU A 388 -7.86 32.85 -70.20
N ALA A 389 -8.92 33.02 -69.40
CA ALA A 389 -9.02 33.89 -68.21
C ALA A 389 -10.47 33.99 -67.68
N GLU A 390 -10.57 34.20 -66.37
CA GLU A 390 -11.73 34.29 -65.48
C GLU A 390 -12.86 35.26 -65.89
N LEU A 391 -14.13 34.95 -65.55
CA LEU A 391 -14.98 35.71 -64.60
C LEU A 391 -16.43 35.15 -64.49
N GLN A 392 -16.92 35.11 -63.24
CA GLN A 392 -18.31 35.35 -62.76
C GLN A 392 -19.52 34.47 -63.15
N LEU A 393 -20.23 34.03 -62.11
CA LEU A 393 -21.70 33.90 -62.09
C LEU A 393 -22.27 34.38 -60.72
N PRO A 394 -23.32 35.22 -60.70
CA PRO A 394 -24.10 35.55 -59.50
C PRO A 394 -25.51 34.92 -59.44
N ILE A 395 -25.90 34.53 -58.21
CA ILE A 395 -27.17 34.65 -57.44
C ILE A 395 -28.57 34.50 -58.12
N PRO A 396 -29.54 33.84 -57.45
CA PRO A 396 -30.70 34.53 -56.84
C PRO A 396 -30.90 34.11 -55.35
N GLN A 397 -30.95 35.00 -54.34
CA GLN A 397 -32.05 35.89 -53.87
C GLN A 397 -33.34 35.12 -53.49
N PHE A 398 -34.08 35.40 -52.41
CA PHE A 398 -33.92 36.09 -51.11
C PHE A 398 -35.32 35.98 -50.47
N GLN A 399 -35.44 35.79 -49.15
CA GLN A 399 -36.43 36.43 -48.27
C GLN A 399 -36.49 35.70 -46.92
N GLY A 400 -35.70 36.20 -45.98
CA GLY A 400 -36.16 36.36 -44.61
C GLY A 400 -36.45 37.84 -44.38
N ASP A 401 -37.28 38.14 -43.37
CA ASP A 401 -37.17 39.28 -42.46
C ASP A 401 -38.42 39.34 -41.53
N PRO A 402 -38.41 40.07 -40.38
CA PRO A 402 -37.33 40.18 -39.37
C PRO A 402 -37.94 40.39 -37.92
N PRO A 403 -37.39 41.20 -36.96
CA PRO A 403 -37.00 40.71 -35.64
C PRO A 403 -37.41 41.65 -34.47
N ALA A 404 -36.81 41.46 -33.28
CA ALA A 404 -36.46 42.53 -32.31
C ALA A 404 -35.71 41.89 -31.12
N GLN A 405 -34.72 42.48 -30.44
CA GLN A 405 -33.76 43.57 -30.68
C GLN A 405 -32.73 43.48 -29.53
N LEU A 406 -31.49 43.90 -29.79
CA LEU A 406 -30.41 44.10 -28.82
C LEU A 406 -30.53 45.42 -28.04
N HIS A 407 -29.76 45.50 -26.93
CA HIS A 407 -28.96 46.62 -26.37
C HIS A 407 -29.24 46.80 -24.87
N ALA A 408 -28.37 47.31 -23.98
CA ALA A 408 -26.91 47.47 -23.83
C ALA A 408 -26.70 47.94 -22.34
N SER A 409 -25.52 47.72 -21.76
CA SER A 409 -25.11 47.97 -20.34
C SER A 409 -25.24 49.44 -19.85
N PRO A 410 -25.12 49.82 -18.54
CA PRO A 410 -23.88 49.67 -17.72
C PRO A 410 -23.98 49.58 -16.16
N ASN A 411 -22.89 49.10 -15.54
CA ASN A 411 -22.36 49.38 -14.19
C ASN A 411 -23.16 49.17 -12.87
N SER A 412 -22.52 48.37 -11.99
CA SER A 412 -22.13 48.67 -10.58
C SER A 412 -22.65 47.71 -9.49
N LEU A 413 -21.67 47.23 -8.71
CA LEU A 413 -21.63 46.86 -7.29
C LEU A 413 -22.87 46.22 -6.62
N GLY A 414 -22.65 45.03 -6.04
CA GLY A 414 -23.37 44.58 -4.84
C GLY A 414 -23.74 43.10 -4.82
N SER A 415 -23.05 42.32 -3.99
CA SER A 415 -23.63 41.15 -3.30
C SER A 415 -24.80 41.63 -2.39
N PRO A 416 -25.73 40.78 -1.86
CA PRO A 416 -25.47 39.43 -1.37
C PRO A 416 -26.54 38.34 -1.62
N LEU A 417 -26.11 37.14 -1.25
CA LEU A 417 -26.86 35.93 -0.93
C LEU A 417 -28.25 36.18 -0.31
N ASN A 418 -29.24 35.34 -0.69
CA ASN A 418 -30.20 34.79 0.27
C ASN A 418 -30.94 33.55 -0.25
N HIS A 419 -30.93 32.53 0.62
CA HIS A 419 -31.95 31.51 0.92
C HIS A 419 -32.52 30.64 -0.21
N LEU A 420 -32.02 29.41 -0.26
CA LEU A 420 -32.85 28.22 -0.53
C LEU A 420 -32.90 27.39 0.75
N ASP A 421 -34.02 27.49 1.45
CA ASP A 421 -34.38 26.66 2.60
C ASP A 421 -34.51 25.19 2.17
N ILE A 422 -33.61 24.36 2.66
CA ILE A 422 -33.82 22.91 2.76
C ILE A 422 -34.28 22.66 4.18
N GLY A 423 -35.56 22.32 4.33
CA GLY A 423 -36.20 21.99 5.59
C GLY A 423 -35.43 20.90 6.35
N SER A 424 -35.19 21.22 7.61
CA SER A 424 -34.53 20.45 8.64
C SER A 424 -35.27 19.14 8.96
N ALA A 425 -34.54 18.04 8.80
CA ALA A 425 -34.71 16.85 9.62
C ALA A 425 -33.37 16.56 10.31
N GLN A 426 -32.94 17.47 11.20
CA GLN A 426 -31.89 17.20 12.17
C GLN A 426 -32.54 16.40 13.30
N HIS A 427 -32.38 15.07 13.27
CA HIS A 427 -32.45 14.31 14.51
C HIS A 427 -31.19 14.64 15.32
N ASP A 428 -31.37 15.24 16.49
CA ASP A 428 -30.32 15.43 17.49
C ASP A 428 -29.74 14.07 17.92
N ASN A 429 -28.67 13.65 17.25
CA ASN A 429 -27.90 12.43 17.55
C ASN A 429 -26.71 12.72 18.48
N ARG A 430 -26.81 13.77 19.31
CA ARG A 430 -25.75 14.17 20.25
C ARG A 430 -25.52 13.07 21.28
N ILE A 431 -24.26 12.82 21.62
CA ILE A 431 -23.90 11.83 22.64
C ILE A 431 -24.46 12.28 23.99
N PRO A 432 -25.20 11.41 24.72
CA PRO A 432 -25.75 11.75 26.03
C PRO A 432 -24.66 12.11 27.04
N ILE A 433 -24.89 13.13 27.86
CA ILE A 433 -23.97 13.55 28.94
C ILE A 433 -23.70 12.39 29.91
N SER A 434 -24.68 11.53 30.16
CA SER A 434 -24.50 10.31 30.99
C SER A 434 -23.44 9.37 30.41
N SER A 435 -23.31 9.28 29.09
CA SER A 435 -22.25 8.50 28.44
C SER A 435 -20.88 9.16 28.64
N PHE A 436 -20.79 10.49 28.54
CA PHE A 436 -19.54 11.20 28.84
C PHE A 436 -19.14 11.04 30.30
N SER A 437 -20.06 11.22 31.24
CA SER A 437 -19.80 11.02 32.68
C SER A 437 -19.25 9.64 32.97
N TYR A 438 -19.87 8.58 32.42
CA TYR A 438 -19.38 7.22 32.61
C TYR A 438 -17.92 7.02 32.14
N TYR A 439 -17.58 7.45 30.93
CA TYR A 439 -16.23 7.24 30.40
C TYR A 439 -15.19 8.24 30.92
N LEU A 440 -15.59 9.45 31.32
CA LEU A 440 -14.71 10.41 31.97
C LEU A 440 -14.35 9.97 33.39
N ASN A 441 -15.26 9.30 34.11
CA ASN A 441 -14.94 8.68 35.40
C ASN A 441 -13.92 7.54 35.20
N ILE A 442 -14.12 6.67 34.21
CA ILE A 442 -13.12 5.61 33.90
C ILE A 442 -11.77 6.21 33.48
N TYR A 443 -11.77 7.31 32.73
CA TYR A 443 -10.54 8.03 32.41
C TYR A 443 -9.84 8.50 33.70
N ASN A 444 -10.59 9.12 34.62
CA ASN A 444 -10.06 9.58 35.89
C ASN A 444 -9.47 8.43 36.71
N ASP A 445 -10.19 7.32 36.80
CA ASP A 445 -9.84 6.18 37.65
C ASP A 445 -8.69 5.34 37.09
N CYS A 446 -8.56 5.24 35.76
CA CYS A 446 -7.59 4.33 35.13
C CYS A 446 -6.50 5.03 34.33
N LEU A 447 -6.80 6.15 33.66
CA LEU A 447 -5.91 6.75 32.66
C LEU A 447 -5.36 8.11 33.06
N TYR A 448 -5.87 8.74 34.12
CA TYR A 448 -5.32 9.99 34.62
C TYR A 448 -3.86 9.86 35.06
N VAL A 449 -3.48 8.70 35.61
CA VAL A 449 -2.09 8.43 35.99
C VAL A 449 -1.14 8.36 34.78
N VAL A 450 -1.68 8.05 33.59
CA VAL A 450 -0.95 7.97 32.31
C VAL A 450 -1.00 9.32 31.58
N TRP A 451 -2.14 10.01 31.64
CA TRP A 451 -2.39 11.29 31.00
C TRP A 451 -2.93 12.32 32.01
N PRO A 452 -2.11 12.84 32.94
CA PRO A 452 -2.56 13.77 33.99
C PRO A 452 -2.75 15.20 33.48
N VAL A 453 -3.65 15.38 32.51
CA VAL A 453 -3.82 16.64 31.74
C VAL A 453 -5.27 17.12 31.64
N ILE A 454 -6.24 16.42 32.23
CA ILE A 454 -7.65 16.84 32.22
C ILE A 454 -8.24 16.69 33.61
N ASP A 455 -8.79 17.79 34.13
CA ASP A 455 -9.72 17.76 35.26
C ASP A 455 -11.11 17.33 34.76
N HIS A 456 -11.53 16.14 35.17
CA HIS A 456 -12.78 15.54 34.73
C HIS A 456 -14.02 16.26 35.30
N GLU A 457 -13.95 16.78 36.55
CA GLU A 457 -15.07 17.48 37.18
C GLU A 457 -15.33 18.81 36.48
N THR A 458 -14.27 19.58 36.24
CA THR A 458 -14.35 20.85 35.50
C THR A 458 -14.87 20.63 34.08
N LEU A 459 -14.44 19.56 33.40
CA LEU A 459 -14.92 19.23 32.07
C LEU A 459 -16.42 18.83 32.08
N LEU A 460 -16.86 18.07 33.07
CA LEU A 460 -18.27 17.69 33.22
C LEU A 460 -19.16 18.91 33.48
N VAL A 461 -18.73 19.85 34.32
CA VAL A 461 -19.46 21.11 34.53
C VAL A 461 -19.60 21.88 33.22
N ARG A 462 -18.53 22.00 32.43
CA ARG A 462 -18.56 22.67 31.11
C ARG A 462 -19.47 21.99 30.08
N LEU A 463 -19.67 20.67 30.18
CA LEU A 463 -20.55 19.91 29.27
C LEU A 463 -22.04 20.14 29.53
N HIS A 464 -22.42 20.69 30.68
CA HIS A 464 -23.81 21.05 30.95
C HIS A 464 -24.28 22.24 30.11
N ASP A 465 -23.34 23.05 29.60
CA ASP A 465 -23.62 24.06 28.59
C ASP A 465 -23.69 23.42 27.19
N PRO A 466 -24.88 23.34 26.57
CA PRO A 466 -25.05 22.71 25.27
C PRO A 466 -24.31 23.45 24.15
N ASP A 467 -24.02 24.75 24.29
CA ASP A 467 -23.34 25.54 23.27
C ASP A 467 -21.81 25.44 23.35
N ASN A 468 -21.28 24.82 24.41
CA ASN A 468 -19.84 24.64 24.60
C ASN A 468 -19.28 23.50 23.72
N LYS A 469 -19.17 23.77 22.43
CA LYS A 469 -18.65 22.85 21.41
C LYS A 469 -17.20 22.44 21.66
N ILE A 470 -16.39 23.31 22.30
CA ILE A 470 -15.01 23.00 22.69
C ILE A 470 -14.98 21.90 23.74
N ALA A 471 -15.74 22.05 24.83
CA ALA A 471 -15.87 21.02 25.87
C ALA A 471 -16.44 19.72 25.31
N TYR A 472 -17.44 19.80 24.42
CA TYR A 472 -18.02 18.63 23.76
C TYR A 472 -17.00 17.86 22.89
N ALA A 473 -16.25 18.55 22.03
CA ALA A 473 -15.23 17.92 21.19
C ALA A 473 -14.13 17.25 22.03
N LEU A 474 -13.68 17.95 23.09
CA LEU A 474 -12.66 17.45 24.01
C LEU A 474 -13.15 16.19 24.75
N ALA A 475 -14.35 16.24 25.34
CA ALA A 475 -14.93 15.10 26.05
C ALA A 475 -15.14 13.89 25.13
N ALA A 476 -15.65 14.10 23.91
CA ALA A 476 -15.83 13.04 22.93
C ALA A 476 -14.50 12.41 22.51
N SER A 477 -13.44 13.21 22.35
CA SER A 477 -12.10 12.70 22.05
C SER A 477 -11.53 11.85 23.20
N ILE A 478 -11.61 12.31 24.45
CA ILE A 478 -11.13 11.60 25.65
C ILE A 478 -11.89 10.28 25.83
N CYS A 479 -13.21 10.31 25.70
CA CYS A 479 -14.03 9.11 25.85
C CYS A 479 -13.72 8.08 24.75
N SER A 480 -13.52 8.53 23.51
CA SER A 480 -13.12 7.65 22.41
C SER A 480 -11.74 7.02 22.63
N ALA A 481 -10.77 7.81 23.11
CA ALA A 481 -9.43 7.37 23.42
C ALA A 481 -9.44 6.35 24.58
N THR A 482 -10.14 6.68 25.68
CA THR A 482 -10.28 5.84 26.87
C THR A 482 -10.84 4.47 26.53
N ARG A 483 -11.92 4.45 25.75
CA ARG A 483 -12.54 3.20 25.29
C ARG A 483 -11.64 2.38 24.36
N ALA A 484 -10.92 3.03 23.46
CA ALA A 484 -10.01 2.34 22.55
C ALA A 484 -8.78 1.79 23.28
N GLN A 485 -8.23 2.57 24.20
CA GLN A 485 -7.07 2.22 25.03
C GLN A 485 -7.37 1.03 25.94
N LEU A 486 -8.48 1.06 26.67
CA LEU A 486 -8.90 0.02 27.62
C LEU A 486 -9.74 -1.10 26.97
N ARG A 487 -10.06 -1.00 25.68
CA ARG A 487 -10.86 -1.98 24.91
C ARG A 487 -12.20 -2.31 25.57
N LEU A 488 -12.86 -1.29 26.10
CA LEU A 488 -14.14 -1.46 26.78
C LEU A 488 -15.19 -2.04 25.81
N SER A 489 -15.83 -3.13 26.22
CA SER A 489 -16.86 -3.80 25.42
C SER A 489 -18.04 -2.87 25.16
N SER A 490 -18.61 -2.95 23.96
CA SER A 490 -19.81 -2.18 23.60
C SER A 490 -21.03 -2.85 24.25
N GLY A 491 -21.28 -2.57 25.53
CA GLY A 491 -22.53 -2.96 26.19
C GLY A 491 -23.72 -2.42 25.39
N GLY A 492 -24.68 -3.30 25.05
CA GLY A 492 -25.79 -2.97 24.17
C GLY A 492 -26.56 -1.73 24.66
N ALA A 493 -26.76 -0.78 23.74
CA ALA A 493 -27.46 0.53 23.85
C ALA A 493 -26.61 1.80 24.02
N GLY A 494 -25.29 1.74 24.24
CA GLY A 494 -24.41 2.93 24.29
C GLY A 494 -23.88 3.41 22.92
N PRO A 495 -23.46 4.68 22.77
CA PRO A 495 -22.83 5.16 21.54
C PRO A 495 -21.57 4.34 21.22
N SER A 496 -21.27 4.11 19.94
CA SER A 496 -20.07 3.35 19.57
C SER A 496 -18.78 4.17 19.79
N THR A 497 -17.63 3.51 20.00
CA THR A 497 -16.34 4.20 20.16
C THR A 497 -16.01 5.06 18.94
N TYR A 498 -16.34 4.55 17.76
CA TYR A 498 -16.15 5.27 16.50
C TYR A 498 -17.08 6.47 16.35
N GLN A 499 -18.33 6.36 16.81
CA GLN A 499 -19.27 7.48 16.83
C GLN A 499 -18.74 8.64 17.69
N MET A 500 -18.18 8.35 18.87
CA MET A 500 -17.54 9.37 19.72
C MET A 500 -16.37 10.07 19.04
N ALA A 501 -15.48 9.31 18.41
CA ALA A 501 -14.36 9.89 17.68
C ALA A 501 -14.82 10.73 16.47
N CYS A 502 -15.86 10.28 15.77
CA CYS A 502 -16.42 10.97 14.62
C CYS A 502 -17.06 12.31 15.01
N GLU A 503 -17.84 12.33 16.09
CA GLU A 503 -18.44 13.53 16.68
C GLU A 503 -17.37 14.54 17.13
N ALA A 504 -16.32 14.07 17.81
CA ALA A 504 -15.20 14.90 18.21
C ALA A 504 -14.50 15.55 17.00
N GLU A 505 -14.27 14.78 15.94
CA GLU A 505 -13.63 15.28 14.71
C GLU A 505 -14.51 16.29 13.97
N GLN A 506 -15.78 15.96 13.76
CA GLN A 506 -16.73 16.86 13.09
C GLN A 506 -16.85 18.19 13.85
N THR A 507 -16.98 18.12 15.17
CA THR A 507 -17.08 19.32 16.01
C THR A 507 -15.80 20.14 15.93
N ARG A 508 -14.63 19.50 16.04
CA ARG A 508 -13.32 20.16 15.97
C ARG A 508 -13.10 20.90 14.65
N LEU A 509 -13.50 20.32 13.52
CA LEU A 509 -13.35 20.95 12.19
C LEU A 509 -14.22 22.19 12.00
N MET A 510 -15.26 22.34 12.81
CA MET A 510 -16.15 23.51 12.81
C MET A 510 -15.74 24.58 13.82
N LEU A 511 -14.65 24.36 14.58
CA LEU A 511 -14.16 25.27 15.62
C LEU A 511 -12.95 26.06 15.13
N ASP A 512 -13.00 27.37 15.34
CA ASP A 512 -11.81 28.23 15.31
C ASP A 512 -11.41 28.52 16.76
N TYR A 513 -10.28 27.95 17.21
CA TYR A 513 -9.87 28.01 18.61
C TYR A 513 -9.28 29.39 18.95
N PRO A 514 -9.92 30.18 19.83
CA PRO A 514 -9.31 31.41 20.32
C PRO A 514 -8.06 31.08 21.14
N LYS A 515 -7.15 32.04 21.29
CA LYS A 515 -5.86 31.83 22.02
C LYS A 515 -6.01 31.16 23.38
N GLN A 516 -7.05 31.52 24.14
CA GLN A 516 -7.34 30.98 25.47
C GLN A 516 -7.78 29.51 25.47
N HIS A 517 -8.17 28.95 24.32
CA HIS A 517 -8.64 27.56 24.19
C HIS A 517 -7.77 26.70 23.25
N ILE A 518 -6.57 27.17 22.91
CA ILE A 518 -5.64 26.40 22.06
C ILE A 518 -5.23 25.09 22.74
N ILE A 519 -5.11 25.07 24.07
CA ILE A 519 -4.80 23.85 24.82
C ILE A 519 -5.90 22.79 24.64
N GLU A 520 -7.18 23.17 24.67
CA GLU A 520 -8.27 22.22 24.41
C GLU A 520 -8.24 21.69 22.96
N GLY A 521 -7.91 22.54 21.98
CA GLY A 521 -7.70 22.11 20.59
C GLY A 521 -6.54 21.12 20.46
N LEU A 522 -5.41 21.40 21.12
CA LEU A 522 -4.25 20.52 21.21
C LEU A 522 -4.61 19.16 21.83
N LEU A 523 -5.27 19.17 22.98
CA LEU A 523 -5.65 17.95 23.71
C LEU A 523 -6.69 17.14 22.93
N THR A 524 -7.64 17.79 22.25
CA THR A 524 -8.58 17.11 21.36
C THR A 524 -7.84 16.37 20.23
N CYS A 525 -6.85 17.01 19.60
CA CYS A 525 -6.01 16.36 18.59
C CYS A 525 -5.19 15.20 19.17
N PHE A 526 -4.61 15.37 20.36
CA PHE A 526 -3.84 14.33 21.05
C PHE A 526 -4.69 13.09 21.37
N PHE A 527 -5.88 13.25 21.97
CA PHE A 527 -6.74 12.11 22.29
C PHE A 527 -7.32 11.44 21.03
N LEU A 528 -7.63 12.21 19.97
CA LEU A 528 -7.98 11.62 18.67
C LEU A 528 -6.81 10.83 18.05
N HIS A 529 -5.57 11.31 18.19
CA HIS A 529 -4.38 10.55 17.81
C HIS A 529 -4.33 9.21 18.55
N VAL A 530 -4.51 9.20 19.87
CA VAL A 530 -4.54 7.98 20.69
C VAL A 530 -5.62 7.01 20.19
N PHE A 531 -6.83 7.50 19.92
CA PHE A 531 -7.91 6.68 19.35
C PHE A 531 -7.51 6.05 18.00
N TYR A 532 -6.99 6.85 17.06
CA TYR A 532 -6.63 6.35 15.74
C TYR A 532 -5.39 5.45 15.74
N SER A 533 -4.48 5.65 16.68
CA SER A 533 -3.34 4.75 16.92
C SER A 533 -3.84 3.37 17.35
N ASN A 534 -4.73 3.33 18.34
CA ASN A 534 -5.33 2.09 18.86
C ASN A 534 -6.25 1.36 17.85
N THR A 535 -6.80 2.07 16.86
CA THR A 535 -7.61 1.49 15.78
C THR A 535 -6.82 1.23 14.49
N CYS A 536 -5.48 1.27 14.57
CA CYS A 536 -4.55 0.99 13.48
C CYS A 536 -4.67 1.93 12.25
N ARG A 537 -5.23 3.13 12.41
CA ARG A 537 -5.30 4.16 11.35
C ARG A 537 -4.10 5.10 11.42
N ILE A 538 -2.91 4.56 11.13
CA ILE A 538 -1.62 5.22 11.40
C ILE A 538 -1.50 6.57 10.69
N THR A 539 -1.91 6.72 9.43
CA THR A 539 -1.81 8.02 8.73
C THR A 539 -2.59 9.12 9.44
N LYS A 540 -3.83 8.81 9.86
CA LYS A 540 -4.70 9.77 10.56
C LYS A 540 -4.17 10.09 11.95
N SER A 541 -3.74 9.05 12.67
CA SER A 541 -3.04 9.16 13.94
C SER A 541 -1.82 10.09 13.84
N THR A 542 -0.95 9.90 12.82
CA THR A 542 0.22 10.76 12.59
C THR A 542 -0.17 12.21 12.35
N LEU A 543 -1.14 12.48 11.47
CA LEU A 543 -1.54 13.85 11.14
C LEU A 543 -2.06 14.60 12.37
N LEU A 544 -2.90 13.94 13.19
CA LEU A 544 -3.43 14.52 14.42
C LEU A 544 -2.34 14.77 15.47
N LEU A 545 -1.35 13.88 15.57
CA LEU A 545 -0.20 14.11 16.45
C LEU A 545 0.63 15.31 15.98
N ARG A 546 0.87 15.44 14.66
CA ARG A 546 1.58 16.59 14.09
C ARG A 546 0.79 17.89 14.29
N GLU A 547 -0.53 17.83 14.23
CA GLU A 547 -1.42 18.96 14.51
C GLU A 547 -1.37 19.37 15.99
N ALA A 548 -1.40 18.41 16.93
CA ALA A 548 -1.21 18.68 18.36
C ALA A 548 0.17 19.32 18.65
N ILE A 549 1.23 18.81 18.01
CA ILE A 549 2.58 19.38 18.11
C ILE A 549 2.64 20.79 17.51
N ALA A 550 1.92 21.05 16.41
CA ALA A 550 1.85 22.39 15.84
C ALA A 550 1.21 23.39 16.82
N TYR A 551 0.11 23.01 17.49
CA TYR A 551 -0.46 23.83 18.56
C TYR A 551 0.54 24.07 19.71
N ALA A 552 1.30 23.05 20.12
CA ALA A 552 2.33 23.18 21.15
C ALA A 552 3.45 24.16 20.74
N HIS A 553 3.85 24.14 19.46
CA HIS A 553 4.81 25.09 18.91
C HIS A 553 4.24 26.51 18.86
N ILE A 554 2.99 26.68 18.43
CA ILE A 554 2.30 27.98 18.37
C ILE A 554 2.20 28.61 19.76
N LEU A 555 1.91 27.81 20.79
CA LEU A 555 1.89 28.27 22.18
C LEU A 555 3.27 28.56 22.75
N GLY A 556 4.32 27.92 22.23
CA GLY A 556 5.67 28.04 22.77
C GLY A 556 6.00 27.05 23.89
N LEU A 557 5.21 25.97 24.08
CA LEU A 557 5.39 24.98 25.16
C LEU A 557 6.78 24.32 25.22
N HIS A 558 7.53 24.41 24.12
CA HIS A 558 8.87 23.86 23.97
C HIS A 558 10.00 24.79 24.46
N GLN A 559 9.67 26.05 24.76
CA GLN A 559 10.62 27.10 25.13
C GLN A 559 10.47 27.43 26.62
N ASP A 560 11.59 27.68 27.29
CA ASP A 560 11.65 28.15 28.68
C ASP A 560 11.00 29.54 28.86
N LEU A 561 11.10 30.43 27.85
CA LEU A 561 10.45 31.75 27.89
C LEU A 561 8.94 31.68 28.12
N PHE A 562 8.25 30.63 27.65
CA PHE A 562 6.82 30.47 27.86
C PHE A 562 6.46 30.35 29.36
N TYR A 563 7.36 29.81 30.16
CA TYR A 563 7.13 29.52 31.57
C TYR A 563 7.61 30.63 32.52
N ALA A 564 8.27 31.69 32.01
CA ALA A 564 8.92 32.70 32.83
C ALA A 564 7.95 33.47 33.75
N ASP A 565 6.74 33.74 33.26
CA ASP A 565 5.74 34.58 33.94
C ASP A 565 4.51 33.79 34.43
N LEU A 566 4.55 32.45 34.39
CA LEU A 566 3.45 31.59 34.82
C LEU A 566 3.57 31.23 36.31
N ASP A 567 2.42 31.05 36.96
CA ASP A 567 2.39 30.50 38.31
C ASP A 567 2.86 29.02 38.33
N HIS A 568 3.16 28.52 39.52
CA HIS A 568 3.74 27.19 39.67
C HIS A 568 2.82 26.09 39.14
N ASP A 569 1.52 26.16 39.41
CA ASP A 569 0.57 25.11 39.06
C ASP A 569 0.31 25.08 37.56
N THR A 570 0.15 26.25 36.94
CA THR A 570 0.03 26.39 35.48
C THR A 570 1.30 25.95 34.76
N THR A 571 2.48 26.23 35.34
CA THR A 571 3.77 25.75 34.81
C THR A 571 3.81 24.22 34.80
N GLN A 572 3.47 23.57 35.92
CA GLN A 572 3.47 22.11 36.01
C GLN A 572 2.44 21.48 35.06
N TYR A 573 1.25 22.07 34.93
CA TYR A 573 0.23 21.62 33.98
C TYR A 573 0.73 21.64 32.53
N HIS A 574 1.31 22.74 32.08
CA HIS A 574 1.85 22.85 30.72
C HIS A 574 3.07 21.96 30.48
N LEU A 575 3.92 21.78 31.49
CA LEU A 575 5.05 20.84 31.41
C LEU A 575 4.57 19.39 31.21
N ARG A 576 3.50 18.96 31.90
CA ARG A 576 2.92 17.62 31.70
C ARG A 576 2.49 17.40 30.25
N ILE A 577 1.80 18.38 29.67
CA ILE A 577 1.38 18.33 28.26
C ILE A 577 2.59 18.26 27.33
N ALA A 578 3.61 19.09 27.56
CA ALA A 578 4.83 19.12 26.76
C ALA A 578 5.58 17.78 26.81
N TRP A 579 5.74 17.19 27.99
CA TRP A 579 6.41 15.90 28.17
C TRP A 579 5.62 14.74 27.55
N ILE A 580 4.29 14.71 27.69
CA ILE A 580 3.43 13.71 27.05
C ILE A 580 3.57 13.77 25.53
N LEU A 581 3.53 14.97 24.93
CA LEU A 581 3.74 15.13 23.50
C LEU A 581 5.15 14.71 23.06
N PHE A 582 6.18 15.06 23.84
CA PHE A 582 7.56 14.72 23.54
C PHE A 582 7.81 13.21 23.51
N ILE A 583 7.27 12.49 24.50
CA ILE A 583 7.37 11.04 24.62
C ILE A 583 6.56 10.37 23.51
N THR A 584 5.32 10.82 23.30
CA THR A 584 4.42 10.27 22.27
C THR A 584 4.99 10.45 20.87
N ASP A 585 5.52 11.64 20.55
CA ASP A 585 6.16 11.92 19.26
C ASP A 585 7.32 10.97 18.98
N ARG A 586 8.19 10.71 19.96
CA ARG A 586 9.32 9.80 19.82
C ARG A 586 8.89 8.36 19.68
N ALA A 587 7.97 7.91 20.52
CA ALA A 587 7.45 6.55 20.47
C ALA A 587 6.79 6.27 19.10
N HIS A 588 5.89 7.16 18.67
CA HIS A 588 5.20 7.06 17.40
C HIS A 588 6.16 7.15 16.20
N SER A 589 7.14 8.06 16.28
CA SER A 589 8.17 8.24 15.25
C SER A 589 9.07 7.01 15.12
N LEU A 590 9.51 6.43 16.23
CA LEU A 590 10.32 5.22 16.25
C LEU A 590 9.53 4.01 15.71
N GLN A 591 8.27 3.86 16.12
CA GLN A 591 7.43 2.72 15.71
C GLN A 591 7.08 2.73 14.22
N HIS A 592 7.05 3.89 13.58
CA HIS A 592 6.60 4.06 12.19
C HIS A 592 7.67 4.60 11.24
N ASP A 593 8.94 4.61 11.67
CA ASP A 593 10.09 5.10 10.90
C ASP A 593 9.90 6.53 10.36
N LEU A 594 9.45 7.42 11.25
CA LEU A 594 9.26 8.85 10.98
C LEU A 594 10.28 9.67 11.78
N PRO A 595 10.63 10.89 11.33
CA PRO A 595 11.43 11.79 12.14
C PRO A 595 10.61 12.40 13.30
N PRO A 596 11.13 12.46 14.54
CA PRO A 596 10.49 13.22 15.60
C PRO A 596 10.58 14.72 15.32
N THR A 597 9.51 15.46 15.58
CA THR A 597 9.42 16.90 15.30
C THR A 597 9.37 17.76 16.56
N PHE A 598 8.95 17.21 17.70
CA PHE A 598 8.83 17.98 18.94
C PHE A 598 10.12 17.91 19.77
N LYS A 599 10.79 19.05 19.91
CA LYS A 599 12.04 19.20 20.64
C LYS A 599 11.81 20.15 21.80
N LEU A 600 12.10 19.68 23.02
CA LEU A 600 12.05 20.48 24.23
C LEU A 600 13.39 21.17 24.46
N SER A 601 13.37 22.41 24.96
CA SER A 601 14.58 23.10 25.41
C SER A 601 15.22 22.34 26.57
N PRO A 602 16.57 22.21 26.62
CA PRO A 602 17.25 21.60 27.76
C PRO A 602 17.15 22.44 29.05
N THR A 603 16.73 23.71 28.94
CA THR A 603 16.59 24.67 30.05
C THR A 603 15.18 24.76 30.60
N LEU A 604 14.27 23.84 30.22
CA LEU A 604 12.91 23.85 30.76
C LEU A 604 12.90 23.67 32.29
N PRO A 605 11.94 24.28 32.99
CA PRO A 605 11.77 24.05 34.42
C PRO A 605 11.52 22.57 34.73
N GLU A 606 11.95 22.15 35.92
CA GLU A 606 11.81 20.76 36.35
C GLU A 606 10.34 20.37 36.54
N LEU A 607 9.94 19.23 35.97
CA LEU A 607 8.64 18.61 36.23
C LEU A 607 8.72 17.90 37.58
N LYS A 608 7.94 18.35 38.55
CA LYS A 608 7.89 17.73 39.88
C LYS A 608 6.98 16.50 39.87
N PRO A 609 7.33 15.45 40.63
CA PRO A 609 6.41 14.36 40.91
C PRO A 609 5.11 14.91 41.49
N GLN A 610 3.98 14.38 41.04
CA GLN A 610 2.67 14.77 41.56
C GLN A 610 2.60 14.36 43.03
N GLN A 611 2.69 15.33 43.95
CA GLN A 611 2.33 15.11 45.36
C GLN A 611 0.80 15.03 45.41
N ASP A 612 0.28 14.03 46.13
CA ASP A 612 -1.15 13.77 46.34
C ASP A 612 -1.92 15.08 46.53
N ALA A 613 -2.57 15.54 45.48
CA ALA A 613 -3.55 16.61 45.56
C ALA A 613 -4.75 16.00 46.27
N GLY A 614 -4.81 16.19 47.59
CA GLY A 614 -5.91 15.70 48.41
C GLY A 614 -7.24 16.22 47.90
N LEU A 615 -8.07 15.30 47.41
CA LEU A 615 -9.53 15.28 47.53
C LEU A 615 -9.93 13.80 47.45
N GLY A 616 -10.51 13.29 48.54
CA GLY A 616 -10.55 11.87 48.86
C GLY A 616 -11.45 11.01 47.97
N HIS A 617 -10.87 9.94 47.44
CA HIS A 617 -11.53 8.63 47.40
C HIS A 617 -10.46 7.53 47.53
N PRO A 618 -10.63 6.53 48.42
CA PRO A 618 -9.59 5.57 48.71
C PRO A 618 -9.64 4.39 47.72
N LEU A 619 -8.77 4.42 46.71
CA LEU A 619 -8.15 3.19 46.17
C LEU A 619 -6.63 3.39 46.10
N PRO A 620 -5.90 3.20 47.21
CA PRO A 620 -4.47 3.52 47.33
C PRO A 620 -3.52 2.54 46.65
N LEU A 621 -3.99 1.66 45.77
CA LEU A 621 -3.22 0.46 45.37
C LEU A 621 -2.69 0.50 43.93
N CYS A 622 -3.25 1.31 43.02
CA CYS A 622 -2.92 1.21 41.59
C CYS A 622 -2.04 2.34 41.02
N ASP A 623 -2.01 3.55 41.60
CA ASP A 623 -1.33 4.69 40.96
C ASP A 623 0.18 4.48 40.79
N ASN A 624 0.85 4.03 41.85
CA ASN A 624 2.28 3.71 41.79
C ASN A 624 2.52 2.39 41.00
N GLU A 625 1.57 1.46 41.02
CA GLU A 625 1.72 0.17 40.35
C GLU A 625 1.66 0.30 38.81
N VAL A 626 0.71 1.08 38.28
CA VAL A 626 0.58 1.38 36.84
C VAL A 626 1.85 2.08 36.32
N GLN A 627 2.37 3.05 37.07
CA GLN A 627 3.62 3.74 36.70
C GLN A 627 4.83 2.81 36.78
N ARG A 628 4.94 2.02 37.84
CA ARG A 628 6.00 0.99 37.98
C ARG A 628 5.95 -0.02 36.83
N ALA A 629 4.76 -0.42 36.41
CA ALA A 629 4.58 -1.32 35.27
C ALA A 629 5.14 -0.73 33.98
N ASP A 630 4.84 0.55 33.67
CA ASP A 630 5.40 1.20 32.47
C ASP A 630 6.91 1.36 32.54
N ILE A 631 7.43 1.80 33.68
CA ILE A 631 8.88 2.00 33.85
C ILE A 631 9.61 0.67 33.68
N VAL A 632 9.17 -0.38 34.37
CA VAL A 632 9.83 -1.69 34.35
C VAL A 632 9.83 -2.31 32.96
N VAL A 633 8.68 -2.29 32.28
CA VAL A 633 8.56 -2.89 30.95
C VAL A 633 9.29 -2.05 29.90
N THR A 634 9.18 -0.72 29.98
CA THR A 634 9.84 0.19 29.05
C THR A 634 11.36 0.17 29.20
N ASP A 635 11.88 0.13 30.43
CA ASP A 635 13.32 -0.03 30.70
C ASP A 635 13.85 -1.32 30.04
N SER A 636 13.16 -2.43 30.27
CA SER A 636 13.55 -3.74 29.73
C SER A 636 13.46 -3.77 28.21
N TRP A 637 12.39 -3.20 27.64
CA TRP A 637 12.21 -3.08 26.20
C TRP A 637 13.29 -2.21 25.55
N LEU A 638 13.60 -1.05 26.11
CA LEU A 638 14.65 -0.15 25.59
C LEU A 638 16.02 -0.81 25.61
N ARG A 639 16.35 -1.58 26.66
CA ARG A 639 17.60 -2.36 26.72
C ARG A 639 17.68 -3.36 25.57
N VAL A 640 16.59 -4.08 25.27
CA VAL A 640 16.53 -5.03 24.15
C VAL A 640 16.62 -4.31 22.80
N VAL A 641 15.94 -3.19 22.62
CA VAL A 641 16.01 -2.39 21.38
C VAL A 641 17.42 -1.85 21.15
N LEU A 642 18.06 -1.31 22.20
CA LEU A 642 19.44 -0.83 22.15
C LEU A 642 20.39 -1.98 21.77
N TRP A 643 20.19 -3.16 22.36
CA TRP A 643 20.96 -4.34 22.02
C TRP A 643 20.82 -4.75 20.56
N LYS A 644 19.59 -4.80 20.02
CA LYS A 644 19.35 -5.10 18.60
C LYS A 644 20.03 -4.10 17.67
N ALA A 645 20.06 -2.83 18.06
CA ALA A 645 20.71 -1.78 17.29
C ALA A 645 22.25 -1.86 17.37
N ALA A 646 22.77 -2.32 18.51
CA ALA A 646 24.21 -2.36 18.77
C ALA A 646 24.88 -3.66 18.29
N ILE A 647 24.18 -4.79 18.28
CA ILE A 647 24.75 -6.11 17.93
C ILE A 647 25.40 -6.18 16.53
N PRO A 648 24.95 -5.46 15.48
CA PRO A 648 25.64 -5.46 14.18
C PRO A 648 26.97 -4.69 14.19
N HIS A 649 27.24 -3.94 15.26
CA HIS A 649 28.37 -3.02 15.37
C HIS A 649 29.34 -3.38 16.50
N ILE A 650 29.02 -4.39 17.32
CA ILE A 650 29.84 -4.87 18.43
C ILE A 650 30.42 -6.23 18.05
N ASP A 651 31.73 -6.42 18.27
CA ASP A 651 32.36 -7.75 18.25
C ASP A 651 31.81 -8.54 19.45
N ALA A 652 30.71 -9.25 19.23
CA ALA A 652 29.97 -9.95 20.28
C ALA A 652 30.84 -11.07 20.86
N ASN A 653 31.46 -10.81 22.01
CA ASN A 653 32.16 -11.82 22.78
C ASN A 653 31.13 -12.76 23.42
N THR A 654 31.38 -14.07 23.38
CA THR A 654 30.47 -15.12 23.90
C THR A 654 30.66 -15.40 25.40
N ASP A 655 31.27 -14.49 26.16
CA ASP A 655 31.48 -14.68 27.59
C ASP A 655 30.14 -14.57 28.34
N PRO A 656 29.64 -15.65 28.98
CA PRO A 656 28.39 -15.63 29.72
C PRO A 656 28.40 -14.72 30.97
N ASN A 657 29.57 -14.23 31.41
CA ASN A 657 29.71 -13.32 32.54
C ASN A 657 29.79 -11.83 32.12
N ASP A 658 29.82 -11.52 30.83
CA ASP A 658 29.89 -10.14 30.36
C ASP A 658 28.50 -9.49 30.38
N GLN A 659 28.31 -8.53 31.29
CA GLN A 659 27.08 -7.73 31.42
C GLN A 659 26.90 -6.73 30.27
N SER A 660 27.86 -6.62 29.36
CA SER A 660 27.84 -5.65 28.25
C SER A 660 27.39 -6.29 26.93
N LEU A 661 26.15 -5.99 26.51
CA LEU A 661 25.59 -6.20 25.15
C LEU A 661 25.97 -7.52 24.43
N SER A 662 26.19 -8.59 25.20
CA SER A 662 26.59 -9.91 24.71
C SER A 662 25.42 -10.64 24.05
N VAL A 663 25.68 -11.78 23.40
CA VAL A 663 24.63 -12.60 22.76
C VAL A 663 23.56 -13.07 23.77
N SER A 664 23.93 -13.22 25.05
CA SER A 664 23.04 -13.62 26.14
C SER A 664 22.26 -12.47 26.79
N PHE A 665 22.54 -11.22 26.41
CA PHE A 665 21.97 -10.03 27.03
C PHE A 665 20.42 -9.98 27.02
N PRO A 666 19.70 -10.36 25.94
CA PRO A 666 18.24 -10.42 25.98
C PRO A 666 17.69 -11.39 27.04
N MET A 667 18.42 -12.47 27.34
CA MET A 667 18.00 -13.45 28.34
C MET A 667 18.11 -12.90 29.77
N SER A 668 19.18 -12.14 30.08
CA SER A 668 19.33 -11.48 31.38
C SER A 668 18.25 -10.41 31.58
N VAL A 669 18.01 -9.59 30.56
CA VAL A 669 16.96 -8.56 30.59
C VAL A 669 15.57 -9.19 30.78
N ALA A 670 15.27 -10.28 30.08
CA ALA A 670 13.98 -10.97 30.20
C ALA A 670 13.77 -11.62 31.58
N ARG A 671 14.82 -12.19 32.18
CA ARG A 671 14.77 -12.75 33.53
C ARG A 671 14.51 -11.66 34.58
N ASP A 672 15.23 -10.55 34.49
CA ASP A 672 15.06 -9.41 35.40
C ASP A 672 13.67 -8.78 35.24
N LEU A 673 13.18 -8.69 34.01
CA LEU A 673 11.82 -8.24 33.71
C LEU A 673 10.79 -9.18 34.34
N LEU A 674 10.92 -10.49 34.15
CA LEU A 674 9.97 -11.47 34.70
C LEU A 674 9.90 -11.39 36.22
N ALA A 675 11.03 -11.28 36.91
CA ALA A 675 11.08 -11.13 38.37
C ALA A 675 10.31 -9.89 38.84
N LYS A 676 10.43 -8.76 38.13
CA LYS A 676 9.70 -7.53 38.45
C LYS A 676 8.20 -7.62 38.11
N LEU A 677 7.85 -8.28 37.00
CA LEU A 677 6.47 -8.49 36.58
C LEU A 677 5.66 -9.32 37.58
N THR A 678 6.30 -10.22 38.34
CA THR A 678 5.62 -10.99 39.40
C THR A 678 5.08 -10.12 40.54
N THR A 679 5.56 -8.88 40.66
CA THR A 679 5.17 -7.93 41.71
C THR A 679 4.10 -6.93 41.26
N LEU A 680 3.56 -7.11 40.05
CA LEU A 680 2.62 -6.21 39.40
C LEU A 680 1.30 -6.93 39.07
N SER A 681 0.19 -6.23 39.25
CA SER A 681 -1.15 -6.70 38.87
C SER A 681 -1.34 -6.72 37.35
N SER A 682 -2.21 -7.63 36.87
CA SER A 682 -2.62 -7.69 35.47
C SER A 682 -3.29 -6.37 35.04
N CYS A 683 -4.08 -5.76 35.92
CA CYS A 683 -4.73 -4.48 35.69
C CYS A 683 -3.72 -3.36 35.39
N ALA A 684 -2.62 -3.30 36.15
CA ALA A 684 -1.57 -2.30 35.94
C ALA A 684 -0.89 -2.43 34.57
N LEU A 685 -0.75 -3.65 34.04
CA LEU A 685 -0.21 -3.91 32.70
C LEU A 685 -1.24 -3.62 31.60
N GLU A 686 -2.50 -4.00 31.80
CA GLU A 686 -3.58 -3.83 30.82
C GLU A 686 -3.94 -2.35 30.57
N THR A 687 -3.79 -1.50 31.59
CA THR A 687 -4.11 -0.05 31.52
C THR A 687 -3.34 0.69 30.42
N HIS A 688 -2.13 0.25 30.12
CA HIS A 688 -1.27 0.80 29.06
C HIS A 688 -1.64 0.36 27.65
N GLY A 689 -2.64 -0.52 27.51
CA GLY A 689 -3.21 -0.93 26.23
C GLY A 689 -2.25 -1.78 25.37
N PRO A 690 -2.47 -1.83 24.04
CA PRO A 690 -1.72 -2.69 23.13
C PRO A 690 -0.21 -2.41 23.06
N GLY A 691 0.21 -1.18 23.38
CA GLY A 691 1.62 -0.80 23.36
C GLY A 691 2.46 -1.58 24.38
N MET A 692 1.90 -1.83 25.57
CA MET A 692 2.53 -2.65 26.61
C MET A 692 2.80 -4.07 26.12
N MET A 693 1.82 -4.63 25.41
CA MET A 693 1.90 -5.98 24.84
C MET A 693 2.98 -6.08 23.78
N SER A 694 3.11 -5.08 22.91
CA SER A 694 4.18 -5.03 21.91
C SER A 694 5.56 -4.99 22.56
N LYS A 695 5.73 -4.20 23.64
CA LYS A 695 7.00 -4.13 24.40
C LYS A 695 7.36 -5.50 25.00
N LEU A 696 6.41 -6.14 25.68
CA LEU A 696 6.59 -7.48 26.28
C LEU A 696 6.88 -8.55 25.23
N PHE A 697 6.12 -8.55 24.12
CA PHE A 697 6.33 -9.44 22.99
C PHE A 697 7.73 -9.26 22.41
N GLU A 698 8.21 -8.04 22.25
CA GLU A 698 9.51 -7.80 21.64
C GLU A 698 10.67 -8.31 22.50
N VAL A 699 10.55 -8.21 23.83
CA VAL A 699 11.49 -8.84 24.77
C VAL A 699 11.43 -10.37 24.62
N ALA A 700 10.24 -10.98 24.68
CA ALA A 700 10.07 -12.43 24.54
C ALA A 700 10.57 -12.96 23.18
N ASN A 701 10.25 -12.26 22.10
CA ASN A 701 10.71 -12.61 20.75
C ASN A 701 12.24 -12.57 20.65
N SER A 702 12.89 -11.61 21.30
CA SER A 702 14.35 -11.51 21.29
C SER A 702 15.02 -12.65 22.04
N VAL A 703 14.40 -13.16 23.12
CA VAL A 703 14.83 -14.39 23.79
C VAL A 703 14.70 -15.59 22.86
N ALA A 704 13.58 -15.71 22.14
CA ALA A 704 13.38 -16.78 21.17
C ALA A 704 14.43 -16.73 20.05
N ASP A 705 14.77 -15.54 19.54
CA ASP A 705 15.80 -15.36 18.52
C ASP A 705 17.20 -15.79 19.00
N VAL A 706 17.53 -15.53 20.27
CA VAL A 706 18.79 -16.00 20.88
C VAL A 706 18.81 -17.52 21.03
N ILE A 707 17.71 -18.14 21.48
CA ILE A 707 17.61 -19.60 21.62
C ILE A 707 17.76 -20.30 20.27
N ILE A 708 17.17 -19.75 19.21
CA ILE A 708 17.26 -20.31 17.85
C ILE A 708 18.68 -20.15 17.28
N CYS A 709 19.31 -19.00 17.48
CA CYS A 709 20.63 -18.71 16.91
C CYS A 709 21.81 -19.30 17.70
N ALA A 710 21.64 -19.56 18.99
CA ALA A 710 22.68 -20.07 19.89
C ALA A 710 22.11 -21.15 20.83
N PRO A 711 21.82 -22.37 20.31
CA PRO A 711 21.18 -23.43 21.10
C PRO A 711 22.02 -23.90 22.29
N ASP A 712 23.34 -23.78 22.23
CA ASP A 712 24.25 -24.13 23.33
C ASP A 712 24.05 -23.25 24.58
N LEU A 713 23.50 -22.05 24.42
CA LEU A 713 23.14 -21.15 25.54
C LEU A 713 21.77 -21.48 26.14
N ALA A 714 20.98 -22.33 25.50
CA ALA A 714 19.64 -22.72 25.95
C ALA A 714 19.65 -23.94 26.89
N ASP A 715 20.71 -24.75 26.86
CA ASP A 715 20.94 -25.88 27.77
C ASP A 715 21.68 -25.38 29.02
N VAL A 716 20.91 -24.86 29.99
CA VAL A 716 21.42 -24.52 31.32
C VAL A 716 21.01 -25.63 32.28
N ASP A 717 21.94 -26.08 33.14
CA ASP A 717 21.70 -27.13 34.14
C ASP A 717 20.36 -26.97 34.87
N SER A 718 19.64 -28.08 35.03
CA SER A 718 18.28 -28.23 35.61
C SER A 718 18.01 -27.61 37.00
N ALA A 719 18.99 -26.95 37.61
CA ALA A 719 18.90 -26.31 38.92
C ALA A 719 18.46 -24.83 38.87
N HIS A 720 18.42 -24.17 37.70
CA HIS A 720 18.07 -22.74 37.56
C HIS A 720 16.99 -22.50 36.51
N VAL A 721 16.24 -21.40 36.65
CA VAL A 721 15.28 -20.92 35.63
C VAL A 721 16.04 -20.63 34.33
N GLY A 722 15.87 -21.50 33.34
CA GLY A 722 16.57 -21.45 32.07
C GLY A 722 15.93 -20.48 31.06
N PRO A 723 16.58 -20.19 29.93
CA PRO A 723 16.05 -19.31 28.89
C PRO A 723 14.69 -19.77 28.33
N ARG A 724 14.50 -21.08 28.27
CA ARG A 724 13.25 -21.74 27.87
C ARG A 724 12.12 -21.48 28.86
N ASP A 725 12.40 -21.52 30.16
CA ASP A 725 11.42 -21.25 31.22
C ASP A 725 10.98 -19.78 31.21
N VAL A 726 11.94 -18.86 31.05
CA VAL A 726 11.66 -17.42 30.93
C VAL A 726 10.77 -17.13 29.72
N LEU A 727 11.06 -17.74 28.57
CA LEU A 727 10.26 -17.59 27.36
C LEU A 727 8.83 -18.12 27.54
N CYS A 728 8.68 -19.31 28.15
CA CYS A 728 7.37 -19.89 28.46
C CYS A 728 6.56 -19.01 29.42
N ALA A 729 7.19 -18.47 30.48
CA ALA A 729 6.53 -17.62 31.46
C ALA A 729 6.07 -16.29 30.85
N LEU A 730 6.92 -15.62 30.07
CA LEU A 730 6.54 -14.40 29.35
C LEU A 730 5.43 -14.65 28.32
N SER A 731 5.51 -15.75 27.57
CA SER A 731 4.47 -16.11 26.60
C SER A 731 3.12 -16.38 27.28
N SER A 732 3.13 -17.07 28.41
CA SER A 732 1.92 -17.34 29.21
C SER A 732 1.31 -16.05 29.76
N LEU A 733 2.16 -15.13 30.26
CA LEU A 733 1.72 -13.81 30.70
C LEU A 733 1.07 -13.04 29.55
N ILE A 734 1.74 -12.94 28.41
CA ILE A 734 1.23 -12.23 27.22
C ILE A 734 -0.11 -12.85 26.77
N ALA A 735 -0.28 -14.17 26.87
CA ALA A 735 -1.53 -14.84 26.53
C ALA A 735 -2.66 -14.57 27.55
N SER A 736 -2.33 -14.30 28.81
CA SER A 736 -3.30 -14.05 29.89
C SER A 736 -3.89 -12.64 29.88
N LEU A 737 -3.21 -11.66 29.27
CA LEU A 737 -3.65 -10.26 29.24
C LEU A 737 -4.77 -10.03 28.20
N ARG A 738 -5.87 -9.40 28.64
CA ARG A 738 -7.08 -9.13 27.84
C ARG A 738 -6.83 -8.21 26.64
N THR A 739 -5.80 -7.38 26.69
CA THR A 739 -5.48 -6.36 25.68
C THR A 739 -4.73 -6.89 24.45
N THR A 740 -4.73 -8.20 24.21
CA THR A 740 -4.08 -8.85 23.06
C THR A 740 -4.58 -8.27 21.73
N GLY A 741 -3.81 -7.32 21.19
CA GLY A 741 -4.24 -6.50 20.07
C GLY A 741 -3.86 -6.97 18.69
N ASN A 742 -2.93 -7.90 18.61
CA ASN A 742 -2.48 -8.43 17.35
C ASN A 742 -2.35 -9.95 17.45
N PRO A 743 -3.35 -10.73 16.99
CA PRO A 743 -3.27 -12.18 17.00
C PRO A 743 -2.06 -12.68 16.21
N ALA A 744 -1.54 -11.91 15.24
CA ALA A 744 -0.35 -12.26 14.50
C ALA A 744 0.92 -12.26 15.37
N LEU A 745 1.04 -11.39 16.38
CA LEU A 745 2.19 -11.40 17.30
C LEU A 745 2.20 -12.67 18.15
N LEU A 746 1.02 -13.08 18.65
CA LEU A 746 0.89 -14.34 19.37
C LEU A 746 1.17 -15.56 18.48
N THR A 747 0.68 -15.55 17.24
CA THR A 747 0.97 -16.61 16.27
C THR A 747 2.46 -16.68 15.99
N LEU A 748 3.12 -15.54 15.76
CA LEU A 748 4.57 -15.49 15.53
C LEU A 748 5.36 -15.96 16.75
N LEU A 749 4.95 -15.58 17.97
CA LEU A 749 5.59 -16.07 19.20
C LEU A 749 5.42 -17.58 19.33
N ARG A 750 4.22 -18.11 19.05
CA ARG A 750 3.94 -19.55 19.07
C ARG A 750 4.76 -20.30 18.03
N GLU A 751 4.85 -19.82 16.80
CA GLU A 751 5.68 -20.41 15.75
C GLU A 751 7.15 -20.46 16.16
N LYS A 752 7.67 -19.39 16.78
CA LYS A 752 9.04 -19.37 17.30
C LYS A 752 9.24 -20.28 18.50
N MET A 753 8.26 -20.39 19.40
CA MET A 753 8.31 -21.35 20.52
C MET A 753 8.35 -22.80 20.01
N MET A 754 7.62 -23.12 18.93
CA MET A 754 7.71 -24.42 18.25
C MET A 754 9.12 -24.65 17.68
N ALA A 755 9.72 -23.62 17.06
CA ALA A 755 11.10 -23.69 16.56
C ALA A 755 12.14 -23.87 17.68
N CYS A 756 11.84 -23.39 18.90
CA CYS A 756 12.65 -23.61 20.11
C CYS A 756 12.45 -25.01 20.75
N ALA A 757 11.67 -25.91 20.13
CA ALA A 757 11.31 -27.24 20.63
C ALA A 757 10.58 -27.25 21.99
N LEU A 758 9.76 -26.22 22.24
CA LEU A 758 8.90 -26.11 23.42
C LEU A 758 7.49 -26.62 23.11
N ASP A 759 7.34 -27.89 22.71
CA ASP A 759 6.03 -28.45 22.40
C ASP A 759 5.41 -29.08 23.67
N GLN A 760 4.29 -28.52 24.12
CA GLN A 760 3.41 -29.02 25.20
C GLN A 760 3.92 -29.01 26.66
N ALA A 761 4.56 -27.92 27.11
CA ALA A 761 4.46 -27.62 28.55
C ALA A 761 3.03 -27.11 28.83
N GLY A 762 2.17 -27.98 29.39
CA GLY A 762 0.91 -27.54 29.99
C GLY A 762 1.15 -26.43 31.03
N PRO A 763 0.09 -25.77 31.55
CA PRO A 763 0.25 -24.65 32.49
C PRO A 763 0.97 -25.15 33.76
N GLY A 764 2.29 -25.02 33.77
CA GLY A 764 3.12 -25.21 34.94
C GLY A 764 2.75 -24.09 35.90
N ARG A 765 2.25 -24.46 37.09
CA ARG A 765 1.96 -23.54 38.18
C ARG A 765 3.21 -22.72 38.51
N LEU A 766 3.40 -21.57 37.89
CA LEU A 766 4.52 -20.70 38.25
C LEU A 766 4.22 -19.21 38.27
N LEU A 767 3.02 -18.76 37.91
CA LEU A 767 2.59 -17.38 38.17
C LEU A 767 1.07 -17.32 38.39
N GLN A 768 0.63 -17.44 39.64
CA GLN A 768 -0.59 -16.74 40.06
C GLN A 768 -0.16 -15.31 40.36
N ILE A 769 -0.37 -14.40 39.40
CA ILE A 769 -0.52 -12.98 39.72
C ILE A 769 -1.69 -12.92 40.70
N THR A 770 -1.54 -12.18 41.79
CA THR A 770 -2.59 -12.02 42.80
C THR A 770 -3.77 -11.28 42.19
N ASP A 771 -4.65 -12.01 41.51
CA ASP A 771 -5.97 -11.54 41.17
C ASP A 771 -6.77 -11.49 42.47
N VAL A 772 -7.07 -10.29 42.95
CA VAL A 772 -8.16 -10.11 43.91
C VAL A 772 -9.44 -10.54 43.18
N PRO A 773 -10.22 -11.51 43.69
CA PRO A 773 -11.43 -11.94 43.02
C PRO A 773 -12.41 -10.77 42.93
N ASP A 774 -12.96 -10.54 41.73
CA ASP A 774 -14.01 -9.55 41.41
C ASP A 774 -15.38 -9.90 42.03
N GLY A 775 -15.40 -10.60 43.16
CA GLY A 775 -16.60 -11.17 43.77
C GLY A 775 -16.61 -10.96 45.27
N ASP A 776 -16.87 -9.73 45.71
CA ASP A 776 -17.53 -9.47 47.01
C ASP A 776 -18.15 -8.05 47.14
N LEU A 777 -18.21 -7.22 46.09
CA LEU A 777 -18.89 -5.91 46.14
C LEU A 777 -20.39 -5.96 45.77
N ARG A 778 -21.04 -7.12 45.91
CA ARG A 778 -22.49 -7.26 45.78
C ARG A 778 -23.03 -8.21 46.82
N ASN A 779 -23.17 -7.76 48.08
CA ASN A 779 -24.24 -8.19 49.01
C ASN A 779 -24.13 -7.62 50.45
N GLU A 780 -23.56 -6.43 50.67
CA GLU A 780 -23.70 -5.73 51.94
C GLU A 780 -24.14 -4.28 51.71
N ASP A 781 -25.40 -4.09 51.32
CA ASP A 781 -26.15 -2.83 51.50
C ASP A 781 -27.64 -3.09 51.24
N MET A 782 -28.22 -4.02 51.99
CA MET A 782 -29.67 -4.15 52.07
C MET A 782 -30.11 -4.76 53.41
N SER A 783 -29.58 -4.22 54.50
CA SER A 783 -30.18 -4.39 55.82
C SER A 783 -29.67 -3.27 56.73
N LEU A 784 -30.28 -2.09 56.63
CA LEU A 784 -30.40 -1.09 57.71
C LEU A 784 -31.29 0.07 57.21
N VAL A 785 -32.57 -0.23 56.97
CA VAL A 785 -33.67 0.72 57.15
C VAL A 785 -34.77 -0.02 57.90
N ASN A 786 -34.77 0.15 59.21
CA ASN A 786 -35.96 0.19 60.06
C ASN A 786 -35.78 1.40 60.97
#